data_AF-A0A2E0T9Q5-F1
#
_entry.id   AF-A0A2E0T9Q5-F1
#
_cell.length_a   1.000
_cell.length_b   1.000
_cell.length_c   1.000
_cell.angle_alpha   90.00
_cell.angle_beta   90.00
_cell.angle_gamma   90.00
#
_symmetry.space_group_name_H-M   'P 1'
#
loop_
_entity.id
_entity.type
_entity.pdbx_description
1 polymer ?
#
loop_
_entity_poly.entity_id
_entity_poly.type
_entity_poly.pdbx_seq_one_letter_code
_entity_poly.pdbx_strand_id
1 'polypeptide(L)'
;MCALVLLGAGGCAEGGGGTGAMDAGGGGADAGEDREDAGSDAGASECTRNEDCPDDGVFCNGVVSCQSGRCVASPAPTCNDGVGCTMDECVLATDECQNTPVDSLCPDGTVCVAGAGCQTPAACEFDDDCGGDGVFCNGDEVCVDGACASPGSRDCDDGDSCTLDECAESMGACASTVYEDVLTNPMHCGTGDDDCVVCPGPDAGAEHVVPVCVAGGCDLACEEGFLDEDDDLANGCEIECAPGGAEDEPDDAFEDANCDGIDGDRDRAIFVSASRGSNANDGLTSGTAVATVARAIAIQAGMPTRDQILIESGSYDMPAALELASGTGLYGGYGADFATRTDSRATLTASSPTALIIDGATSPIVVDHVNLATENRSGVGESTQTVRIRDGFDRVRFRHVTIVAGRGGPGAPGTSGGPGDPGTPGAPGDGSAGGAGGLFGGGRGADGVRRDPGPAGMAGDANDSACGGPAGSGSGSGGLGCADGDPNDGGTPASGGCPGPSGSDGSPGAVAGLLDFDGGYTPARGGLGGQGGTGGGGGGGGAGGGEDCTVAGVCTFCGTGGGGGGGGGGEGGDGGTGGGGGGASIGIVLATTTLSMEDVRIQTAGGGNGGRGGNGGDGGMGGPGGAGTTRSSSTEGDGGNGGSGGPGGDGGCGGGGGGGPSVGVWGFGISSRLDEVDPVVFLVGSGGNGGPSCGNAGMSGESTELLDAFSF
;
A
#
# COMPACT_ATOMS: atom_id res chain seq x y z
N MET A 1 -42.80 5.28 -0.77
CA MET A 1 -43.29 4.17 0.07
C MET A 1 -42.73 4.39 1.47
N CYS A 2 -43.59 4.44 2.48
CA CYS A 2 -43.27 4.74 3.88
C CYS A 2 -42.94 3.47 4.69
N ALA A 3 -42.31 3.72 5.85
CA ALA A 3 -42.08 2.86 7.02
C ALA A 3 -40.77 2.04 6.98
N LEU A 4 -39.97 1.95 8.05
CA LEU A 4 -40.30 2.06 9.48
C LEU A 4 -39.03 2.39 10.30
N VAL A 5 -39.19 3.28 11.29
CA VAL A 5 -38.22 3.69 12.31
C VAL A 5 -38.40 2.83 13.56
N LEU A 6 -37.32 2.51 14.29
CA LEU A 6 -37.39 2.22 15.73
C LEU A 6 -36.06 2.55 16.45
N LEU A 7 -36.12 3.59 17.27
CA LEU A 7 -35.20 3.99 18.33
C LEU A 7 -35.55 3.25 19.64
N GLY A 8 -34.56 3.08 20.52
CA GLY A 8 -34.80 2.75 21.93
C GLY A 8 -33.55 2.93 22.79
N ALA A 9 -33.51 4.01 23.57
CA ALA A 9 -32.55 4.26 24.64
C ALA A 9 -33.28 4.31 26.00
N GLY A 10 -32.58 3.92 27.07
CA GLY A 10 -32.75 4.49 28.42
C GLY A 10 -33.37 3.60 29.51
N GLY A 11 -32.56 3.34 30.56
CA GLY A 11 -32.90 3.82 31.92
C GLY A 11 -33.40 2.84 32.99
N CYS A 12 -32.51 2.58 33.96
CA CYS A 12 -32.65 2.72 35.42
C CYS A 12 -33.56 1.80 36.30
N ALA A 13 -32.91 1.38 37.41
CA ALA A 13 -33.38 1.37 38.82
C ALA A 13 -33.92 0.07 39.49
N GLU A 14 -33.11 -0.37 40.48
CA GLU A 14 -33.42 -0.67 41.90
C GLU A 14 -34.21 -1.91 42.38
N GLY A 15 -33.69 -2.46 43.50
CA GLY A 15 -34.34 -3.36 44.47
C GLY A 15 -33.72 -4.76 44.47
N GLY A 16 -33.12 -5.32 45.52
CA GLY A 16 -33.21 -5.11 46.97
C GLY A 16 -33.47 -6.47 47.63
N GLY A 17 -32.59 -6.94 48.53
CA GLY A 17 -32.85 -8.13 49.36
C GLY A 17 -31.58 -8.87 49.82
N GLY A 18 -31.08 -8.52 51.01
CA GLY A 18 -30.01 -9.26 51.69
C GLY A 18 -30.51 -10.16 52.82
N THR A 19 -29.61 -11.00 53.34
CA THR A 19 -29.44 -11.45 54.75
C THR A 19 -28.05 -12.11 54.85
N GLY A 20 -27.08 -11.56 55.60
CA GLY A 20 -26.77 -11.87 57.03
C GLY A 20 -25.47 -12.71 57.07
N ALA A 21 -24.47 -12.55 57.94
CA ALA A 21 -24.31 -11.93 59.26
C ALA A 21 -22.79 -11.65 59.50
N MET A 22 -22.41 -10.51 60.13
CA MET A 22 -21.82 -10.37 61.48
C MET A 22 -20.39 -10.99 61.63
N ASP A 23 -19.36 -10.35 62.18
CA ASP A 23 -19.29 -9.39 63.30
C ASP A 23 -17.88 -8.74 63.42
N ALA A 24 -17.86 -7.52 63.99
CA ALA A 24 -16.83 -6.70 64.67
C ALA A 24 -15.32 -6.93 64.45
N GLY A 25 -14.45 -5.93 64.35
CA GLY A 25 -14.40 -4.52 64.81
C GLY A 25 -12.91 -4.23 65.10
N GLY A 26 -12.30 -3.05 65.01
CA GLY A 26 -12.73 -1.67 64.85
C GLY A 26 -11.69 -0.76 65.57
N GLY A 27 -11.30 0.34 64.92
CA GLY A 27 -10.63 1.51 65.50
C GLY A 27 -9.12 1.39 65.78
N GLY A 28 -8.30 2.42 65.61
CA GLY A 28 -8.55 3.82 65.26
C GLY A 28 -7.20 4.53 65.12
N ALA A 29 -7.21 5.59 64.31
CA ALA A 29 -6.09 6.49 64.10
C ALA A 29 -5.93 7.47 65.28
N ASP A 30 -4.70 7.92 65.53
CA ASP A 30 -4.42 9.28 66.02
C ASP A 30 -2.99 9.69 65.64
N ALA A 31 -2.82 10.99 65.45
CA ALA A 31 -1.78 11.66 64.67
C ALA A 31 -0.71 12.39 65.53
N GLY A 32 0.37 12.80 64.84
CA GLY A 32 1.34 13.84 65.24
C GLY A 32 2.42 13.39 66.23
N GLU A 33 3.65 13.91 66.26
CA GLU A 33 4.46 14.83 65.45
C GLU A 33 5.87 14.83 66.13
N ASP A 34 6.90 15.25 65.39
CA ASP A 34 8.18 15.82 65.86
C ASP A 34 9.36 14.97 66.42
N ARG A 35 10.36 14.83 65.53
CA ARG A 35 11.79 15.27 65.63
C ARG A 35 12.87 14.47 66.42
N GLU A 36 13.96 14.28 65.66
CA GLU A 36 15.41 14.30 66.00
C GLU A 36 16.14 13.00 66.38
N ASP A 37 16.72 12.41 65.33
CA ASP A 37 18.16 12.13 65.11
C ASP A 37 18.92 10.97 65.80
N ALA A 38 19.62 10.24 64.91
CA ALA A 38 20.84 9.45 65.05
C ALA A 38 20.87 8.14 65.87
N GLY A 39 21.28 7.06 65.19
CA GLY A 39 22.06 5.98 65.82
C GLY A 39 21.74 4.56 65.36
N SER A 40 22.42 4.12 64.30
CA SER A 40 22.93 2.76 64.06
C SER A 40 22.51 1.64 65.04
N ASP A 41 21.71 0.69 64.56
CA ASP A 41 21.94 -0.74 64.82
C ASP A 41 21.27 -1.56 63.70
N ALA A 42 22.08 -2.22 62.87
CA ALA A 42 21.63 -3.10 61.81
C ALA A 42 20.98 -4.33 62.46
N GLY A 43 19.65 -4.30 62.54
CA GLY A 43 18.85 -5.38 63.06
C GLY A 43 19.05 -6.66 62.25
N ALA A 44 19.49 -7.71 62.92
CA ALA A 44 19.52 -9.07 62.42
C ALA A 44 18.23 -9.40 61.63
N SER A 45 18.39 -9.77 60.37
CA SER A 45 17.29 -10.23 59.53
C SER A 45 16.65 -11.47 60.16
N GLU A 46 15.35 -11.37 60.44
CA GLU A 46 14.56 -12.52 60.84
C GLU A 46 14.44 -13.46 59.64
N CYS A 47 14.69 -14.75 59.85
CA CYS A 47 14.63 -15.77 58.79
C CYS A 47 13.66 -16.90 59.18
N THR A 48 13.04 -17.55 58.20
CA THR A 48 12.19 -18.73 58.43
C THR A 48 12.74 -19.99 57.77
N ARG A 49 13.57 -19.83 56.75
CA ARG A 49 14.32 -20.88 56.03
C ARG A 49 15.72 -20.37 55.71
N ASN A 50 16.66 -21.27 55.43
CA ASN A 50 18.05 -20.89 55.12
C ASN A 50 18.14 -19.99 53.86
N GLU A 51 17.19 -20.12 52.93
CA GLU A 51 17.05 -19.30 51.73
C GLU A 51 16.84 -17.81 52.03
N ASP A 52 16.33 -17.49 53.23
CA ASP A 52 16.08 -16.11 53.66
C ASP A 52 17.36 -15.42 54.19
N CYS A 53 18.47 -16.16 54.27
CA CYS A 53 19.79 -15.68 54.66
C CYS A 53 20.71 -15.63 53.43
N PRO A 54 20.83 -14.48 52.74
CA PRO A 54 21.74 -14.36 51.61
C PRO A 54 23.18 -14.58 52.08
N ASP A 55 23.84 -15.57 51.49
CA ASP A 55 25.25 -15.87 51.68
C ASP A 55 26.04 -15.02 50.68
N ASP A 56 27.09 -14.33 51.14
CA ASP A 56 27.92 -13.44 50.31
C ASP A 56 28.87 -14.21 49.37
N GLY A 57 28.80 -15.55 49.40
CA GLY A 57 29.60 -16.44 48.59
C GLY A 57 31.02 -16.62 49.11
N VAL A 58 31.35 -16.05 50.27
CA VAL A 58 32.71 -16.06 50.84
C VAL A 58 32.95 -17.38 51.59
N PHE A 59 33.81 -18.23 51.06
CA PHE A 59 34.09 -19.57 51.58
C PHE A 59 34.69 -19.56 53.00
N CYS A 60 35.64 -18.66 53.29
CA CYS A 60 36.40 -18.67 54.54
C CYS A 60 35.66 -18.07 55.76
N ASN A 61 34.48 -17.47 55.59
CA ASN A 61 33.68 -16.92 56.71
C ASN A 61 32.54 -17.87 57.15
N GLY A 62 32.30 -18.95 56.40
CA GLY A 62 31.36 -20.02 56.73
C GLY A 62 29.92 -19.69 56.36
N VAL A 63 29.20 -20.71 55.86
CA VAL A 63 27.84 -20.55 55.32
C VAL A 63 26.86 -20.06 56.39
N VAL A 64 26.08 -19.04 56.03
CA VAL A 64 25.02 -18.49 56.87
C VAL A 64 23.75 -19.35 56.77
N SER A 65 23.20 -19.78 57.90
CA SER A 65 21.99 -20.59 57.96
C SER A 65 20.98 -20.07 58.97
N CYS A 66 19.71 -20.33 58.73
CA CYS A 66 18.65 -19.88 59.60
C CYS A 66 18.54 -20.80 60.83
N GLN A 67 18.98 -20.30 61.99
CA GLN A 67 18.83 -20.98 63.27
C GLN A 67 17.95 -20.16 64.22
N SER A 68 16.85 -20.77 64.65
CA SER A 68 15.93 -20.18 65.63
C SER A 68 15.42 -18.78 65.27
N GLY A 69 15.14 -18.55 63.98
CA GLY A 69 14.57 -17.29 63.50
C GLY A 69 15.61 -16.21 63.18
N ARG A 70 16.91 -16.53 63.24
CA ARG A 70 18.01 -15.61 62.90
C ARG A 70 19.03 -16.26 61.99
N CYS A 71 19.59 -15.48 61.09
CA CYS A 71 20.72 -15.89 60.27
C CYS A 71 21.97 -15.97 61.14
N VAL A 72 22.57 -17.17 61.24
CA VAL A 72 23.78 -17.43 62.02
C VAL A 72 24.82 -18.06 61.08
N ALA A 73 26.00 -17.46 61.01
CA ALA A 73 27.14 -18.00 60.28
C ALA A 73 27.68 -19.25 61.00
N SER A 74 27.91 -20.32 60.24
CA SER A 74 28.63 -21.49 60.74
C SER A 74 30.12 -21.16 60.90
N PRO A 75 30.87 -21.86 61.76
CA PRO A 75 32.32 -21.72 61.79
C PRO A 75 32.94 -22.02 60.41
N ALA A 76 34.01 -21.32 60.06
CA ALA A 76 34.75 -21.52 58.82
C ALA A 76 35.12 -23.01 58.60
N PRO A 77 35.04 -23.52 57.36
CA PRO A 77 35.47 -24.88 57.02
C PRO A 77 36.94 -25.12 57.41
N THR A 78 37.29 -26.35 57.83
CA THR A 78 38.68 -26.69 58.15
C THR A 78 39.44 -27.02 56.87
N CYS A 79 40.46 -26.21 56.53
CA CYS A 79 41.32 -26.42 55.35
C CYS A 79 42.32 -27.59 55.47
N ASN A 80 42.22 -28.42 56.51
CA ASN A 80 43.19 -29.47 56.77
C ASN A 80 43.22 -30.52 55.64
N ASP A 81 44.34 -30.63 54.94
CA ASP A 81 44.52 -31.53 53.80
C ASP A 81 45.01 -32.94 54.22
N GLY A 82 45.23 -33.15 55.52
CA GLY A 82 45.70 -34.40 56.10
C GLY A 82 47.22 -34.61 56.04
N VAL A 83 48.01 -33.65 55.55
CA VAL A 83 49.46 -33.73 55.43
C VAL A 83 50.13 -33.03 56.62
N GLY A 84 50.80 -33.79 57.48
CA GLY A 84 51.35 -33.25 58.74
C GLY A 84 52.48 -32.21 58.62
N CYS A 85 52.95 -31.91 57.40
CA CYS A 85 54.00 -30.92 57.15
C CYS A 85 53.54 -29.70 56.33
N THR A 86 52.25 -29.63 56.00
CA THR A 86 51.65 -28.43 55.42
C THR A 86 51.09 -27.54 56.54
N MET A 87 51.15 -26.23 56.31
CA MET A 87 50.42 -25.25 57.08
C MET A 87 49.13 -24.93 56.34
N ASP A 88 48.03 -25.46 56.86
CA ASP A 88 46.72 -25.35 56.24
C ASP A 88 45.96 -24.16 56.83
N GLU A 89 45.71 -23.13 56.03
CA GLU A 89 45.02 -21.92 56.44
C GLU A 89 43.94 -21.53 55.43
N CYS A 90 42.83 -20.99 55.92
CA CYS A 90 41.82 -20.36 55.07
C CYS A 90 42.20 -18.89 54.89
N VAL A 91 42.64 -18.51 53.68
CA VAL A 91 43.20 -17.19 53.43
C VAL A 91 42.09 -16.23 52.99
N LEU A 92 41.70 -15.32 53.89
CA LEU A 92 40.60 -14.36 53.67
C LEU A 92 40.80 -13.42 52.46
N ALA A 93 42.04 -13.27 51.99
CA ALA A 93 42.36 -12.39 50.86
C ALA A 93 42.05 -13.02 49.49
N THR A 94 42.14 -14.35 49.38
CA THR A 94 41.88 -15.10 48.15
C THR A 94 40.62 -15.95 48.25
N ASP A 95 40.04 -16.05 49.45
CA ASP A 95 38.86 -16.84 49.78
C ASP A 95 38.98 -18.34 49.42
N GLU A 96 40.19 -18.88 49.59
CA GLU A 96 40.53 -20.26 49.27
C GLU A 96 41.33 -20.93 50.41
N CYS A 97 41.29 -22.27 50.45
CA CYS A 97 42.18 -23.03 51.32
C CYS A 97 43.59 -23.07 50.74
N GLN A 98 44.55 -22.50 51.46
CA GLN A 98 45.96 -22.56 51.09
C GLN A 98 46.68 -23.58 51.98
N ASN A 99 47.27 -24.61 51.36
CA ASN A 99 48.05 -25.64 52.05
C ASN A 99 49.52 -25.44 51.69
N THR A 100 50.25 -24.68 52.50
CA THR A 100 51.64 -24.31 52.18
C THR A 100 52.60 -25.35 52.75
N PRO A 101 53.43 -26.03 51.94
CA PRO A 101 54.44 -26.96 52.45
C PRO A 101 55.47 -26.24 53.34
N VAL A 102 55.77 -26.79 54.51
CA VAL A 102 56.74 -26.24 55.45
C VAL A 102 57.77 -27.30 55.84
N ASP A 103 58.95 -27.26 55.23
CA ASP A 103 60.02 -28.24 55.44
C ASP A 103 60.47 -28.36 56.90
N SER A 104 60.39 -27.28 57.68
CA SER A 104 60.76 -27.31 59.09
C SER A 104 59.82 -28.15 59.97
N LEU A 105 58.66 -28.54 59.43
CA LEU A 105 57.74 -29.48 60.09
C LEU A 105 58.13 -30.94 59.82
N CYS A 106 59.11 -31.18 58.95
CA CYS A 106 59.64 -32.50 58.63
C CYS A 106 60.89 -32.86 59.47
N PRO A 107 61.11 -34.15 59.77
CA PRO A 107 62.33 -34.62 60.43
C PRO A 107 63.62 -34.25 59.67
N ASP A 108 64.72 -34.06 60.40
CA ASP A 108 66.03 -33.71 59.83
C ASP A 108 66.39 -34.59 58.63
N GLY A 109 66.58 -33.97 57.46
CA GLY A 109 66.94 -34.63 56.20
C GLY A 109 65.77 -35.01 55.29
N THR A 110 64.55 -34.52 55.56
CA THR A 110 63.38 -34.66 54.69
C THR A 110 62.76 -33.29 54.36
N VAL A 111 62.17 -33.17 53.18
CA VAL A 111 61.44 -31.97 52.71
C VAL A 111 59.95 -32.28 52.60
N CYS A 112 59.10 -31.27 52.76
CA CYS A 112 57.66 -31.42 52.68
C CYS A 112 57.22 -31.39 51.22
N VAL A 113 56.68 -32.50 50.73
CA VAL A 113 56.12 -32.58 49.38
C VAL A 113 54.60 -32.47 49.48
N ALA A 114 54.03 -31.48 48.77
CA ALA A 114 52.59 -31.25 48.73
C ALA A 114 51.84 -32.55 48.34
N GLY A 115 50.87 -32.97 49.15
CA GLY A 115 50.09 -34.21 48.95
C GLY A 115 50.81 -35.53 49.29
N ALA A 116 52.13 -35.55 49.51
CA ALA A 116 52.90 -36.77 49.78
C ALA A 116 53.63 -36.80 51.15
N GLY A 117 53.63 -35.67 51.88
CA GLY A 117 54.24 -35.56 53.21
C GLY A 117 55.77 -35.47 53.20
N CYS A 118 56.40 -35.68 54.35
CA CYS A 118 57.85 -35.58 54.49
C CYS A 118 58.57 -36.70 53.74
N GLN A 119 59.30 -36.35 52.69
CA GLN A 119 60.05 -37.30 51.85
C GLN A 119 61.54 -37.00 51.90
N THR A 120 62.38 -38.04 51.78
CA THR A 120 63.82 -37.88 51.59
C THR A 120 64.08 -37.46 50.15
N PRO A 121 64.67 -36.28 49.88
CA PRO A 121 64.96 -35.85 48.51
C PRO A 121 65.93 -36.82 47.83
N ALA A 122 65.72 -37.04 46.53
CA ALA A 122 66.62 -37.87 45.73
C ALA A 122 67.99 -37.19 45.65
N ALA A 123 69.06 -37.94 45.95
CA ALA A 123 70.42 -37.44 45.87
C ALA A 123 70.86 -37.32 44.40
N CYS A 124 71.44 -36.18 44.02
CA CYS A 124 71.97 -35.90 42.69
C CYS A 124 73.42 -35.39 42.77
N GLU A 125 74.20 -35.60 41.71
CA GLU A 125 75.56 -35.02 41.57
C GLU A 125 75.62 -34.06 40.35
N PHE A 126 74.76 -34.27 39.36
CA PHE A 126 74.55 -33.43 38.18
C PHE A 126 73.04 -33.25 37.92
N ASP A 127 72.65 -32.21 37.17
CA ASP A 127 71.25 -31.97 36.78
C ASP A 127 70.62 -33.18 36.06
N ASP A 128 71.41 -33.89 35.26
CA ASP A 128 70.98 -35.12 34.56
C ASP A 128 70.60 -36.28 35.50
N ASP A 129 71.03 -36.24 36.78
CA ASP A 129 70.68 -37.24 37.79
C ASP A 129 69.25 -37.02 38.34
N CYS A 130 68.67 -35.85 38.07
CA CYS A 130 67.30 -35.51 38.45
C CYS A 130 66.33 -36.00 37.37
N GLY A 131 65.82 -37.22 37.56
CA GLY A 131 64.65 -37.68 36.82
C GLY A 131 63.46 -36.85 37.29
N GLY A 132 62.98 -35.94 36.44
CA GLY A 132 61.90 -35.00 36.74
C GLY A 132 60.79 -35.60 37.60
N ASP A 133 60.25 -34.81 38.53
CA ASP A 133 59.21 -35.22 39.48
C ASP A 133 57.85 -35.55 38.83
N GLY A 134 57.75 -35.37 37.52
CA GLY A 134 56.55 -35.62 36.71
C GLY A 134 55.61 -34.42 36.65
N VAL A 135 56.02 -33.28 37.21
CA VAL A 135 55.34 -31.99 37.17
C VAL A 135 56.09 -31.12 36.16
N PHE A 136 55.38 -30.57 35.18
CA PHE A 136 56.00 -29.84 34.08
C PHE A 136 56.12 -28.33 34.39
N CYS A 137 55.14 -27.74 35.06
CA CYS A 137 55.03 -26.29 35.24
C CYS A 137 55.82 -25.74 36.42
N ASN A 138 56.46 -26.58 37.23
CA ASN A 138 57.35 -26.13 38.30
C ASN A 138 58.82 -25.99 37.86
N GLY A 139 59.11 -26.08 36.56
CA GLY A 139 60.44 -25.83 36.00
C GLY A 139 61.28 -27.11 35.86
N ASP A 140 62.45 -27.00 35.24
CA ASP A 140 63.32 -28.17 35.05
C ASP A 140 64.08 -28.44 36.34
N GLU A 141 64.03 -29.68 36.81
CA GLU A 141 64.74 -30.11 38.01
C GLU A 141 66.25 -29.97 37.81
N VAL A 142 66.87 -29.16 38.67
CA VAL A 142 68.32 -28.96 38.70
C VAL A 142 68.88 -29.45 40.02
N CYS A 143 70.13 -29.90 39.99
CA CYS A 143 70.79 -30.40 41.18
C CYS A 143 71.35 -29.23 42.00
N VAL A 144 70.68 -28.90 43.10
CA VAL A 144 71.08 -27.81 44.01
C VAL A 144 71.53 -28.42 45.33
N ASP A 145 72.80 -28.19 45.68
CA ASP A 145 73.41 -28.66 46.93
C ASP A 145 73.24 -30.18 47.21
N GLY A 146 73.24 -30.99 46.14
CA GLY A 146 73.16 -32.45 46.21
C GLY A 146 71.75 -33.03 46.33
N ALA A 147 70.72 -32.19 46.17
CA ALA A 147 69.31 -32.58 46.09
C ALA A 147 68.66 -32.00 44.82
N CYS A 148 67.76 -32.76 44.20
CA CYS A 148 66.97 -32.25 43.08
C CYS A 148 65.99 -31.20 43.58
N ALA A 149 66.01 -30.02 42.95
CA ALA A 149 65.08 -28.95 43.23
C ALA A 149 64.64 -28.27 41.93
N SER A 150 63.35 -27.97 41.88
CA SER A 150 62.73 -27.16 40.83
C SER A 150 62.89 -25.66 41.13
N PRO A 151 63.44 -24.85 40.21
CA PRO A 151 63.75 -23.44 40.47
C PRO A 151 62.52 -22.49 40.43
N GLY A 152 61.30 -22.99 40.19
CA GLY A 152 60.06 -22.20 40.21
C GLY A 152 59.23 -22.33 38.93
N SER A 153 58.12 -21.59 38.84
CA SER A 153 57.15 -21.69 37.73
C SER A 153 57.82 -21.58 36.36
N ARG A 154 57.45 -22.48 35.43
CA ARG A 154 57.91 -22.47 34.05
C ARG A 154 57.29 -21.30 33.31
N ASP A 155 58.15 -20.50 32.69
CA ASP A 155 57.75 -19.39 31.83
C ASP A 155 57.19 -19.93 30.51
N CYS A 156 55.92 -19.67 30.28
CA CYS A 156 55.17 -20.12 29.09
C CYS A 156 54.77 -18.97 28.18
N ASP A 157 55.26 -17.76 28.45
CA ASP A 157 55.07 -16.58 27.59
C ASP A 157 55.57 -16.90 26.17
N ASP A 158 54.66 -16.96 25.20
CA ASP A 158 54.98 -17.24 23.81
C ASP A 158 55.37 -15.97 23.03
N GLY A 159 55.32 -14.82 23.71
CA GLY A 159 55.61 -13.51 23.18
C GLY A 159 54.48 -12.89 22.37
N ASP A 160 53.31 -13.53 22.26
CA ASP A 160 52.12 -12.98 21.61
C ASP A 160 51.19 -12.35 22.67
N SER A 161 51.12 -11.03 22.66
CA SER A 161 50.26 -10.25 23.56
C SER A 161 48.76 -10.52 23.40
N CYS A 162 48.34 -11.17 22.31
CA CYS A 162 46.96 -11.52 22.01
C CYS A 162 46.55 -12.93 22.47
N THR A 163 47.43 -13.65 23.18
CA THR A 163 47.14 -14.97 23.72
C THR A 163 47.16 -15.00 25.25
N LEU A 164 46.33 -15.89 25.80
CA LEU A 164 46.46 -16.31 27.19
C LEU A 164 47.46 -17.46 27.25
N ASP A 165 48.59 -17.22 27.90
CA ASP A 165 49.64 -18.23 28.12
C ASP A 165 49.41 -18.98 29.43
N GLU A 166 49.16 -20.27 29.31
CA GLU A 166 48.94 -21.16 30.45
C GLU A 166 49.93 -22.32 30.41
N CYS A 167 50.52 -22.61 31.57
CA CYS A 167 51.24 -23.86 31.72
C CYS A 167 50.28 -25.01 32.07
N ALA A 168 50.10 -25.94 31.13
CA ALA A 168 49.15 -27.04 31.26
C ALA A 168 49.83 -28.33 31.73
N GLU A 169 49.75 -28.62 33.03
CA GLU A 169 50.29 -29.86 33.64
C GLU A 169 49.74 -31.13 33.00
N SER A 170 48.46 -31.12 32.62
CA SER A 170 47.80 -32.26 31.98
C SER A 170 48.35 -32.60 30.59
N MET A 171 48.98 -31.63 29.92
CA MET A 171 49.55 -31.77 28.58
C MET A 171 51.08 -31.85 28.60
N GLY A 172 51.72 -31.52 29.72
CA GLY A 172 53.17 -31.44 29.84
C GLY A 172 53.78 -30.42 28.87
N ALA A 173 53.07 -29.33 28.60
CA ALA A 173 53.44 -28.31 27.63
C ALA A 173 52.85 -26.94 28.00
N CYS A 174 53.48 -25.88 27.48
CA CYS A 174 52.88 -24.54 27.45
C CYS A 174 51.75 -24.52 26.40
N ALA A 175 50.60 -24.00 26.76
CA ALA A 175 49.45 -23.80 25.90
C ALA A 175 49.18 -22.30 25.76
N SER A 176 49.00 -21.83 24.54
CA SER A 176 48.55 -20.47 24.26
C SER A 176 47.21 -20.48 23.56
N THR A 177 46.26 -19.69 24.04
CA THR A 177 44.91 -19.58 23.47
C THR A 177 44.62 -18.14 23.07
N VAL A 178 44.24 -17.94 21.81
CA VAL A 178 43.94 -16.61 21.25
C VAL A 178 42.67 -16.05 21.88
N TYR A 179 42.70 -14.77 22.26
CA TYR A 179 41.48 -14.06 22.66
C TYR A 179 40.56 -13.85 21.44
N GLU A 180 39.30 -14.29 21.54
CA GLU A 180 38.34 -14.23 20.42
C GLU A 180 37.73 -12.82 20.24
N ASP A 181 37.94 -11.93 21.21
CA ASP A 181 37.30 -10.62 21.33
C ASP A 181 38.27 -9.44 21.20
N VAL A 182 39.46 -9.65 20.62
CA VAL A 182 40.53 -8.63 20.50
C VAL A 182 40.14 -7.36 19.75
N LEU A 183 39.09 -7.42 18.92
CA LEU A 183 38.58 -6.24 18.20
C LEU A 183 37.62 -5.38 19.02
N THR A 184 37.16 -5.88 20.17
CA THR A 184 36.08 -5.27 20.98
C THR A 184 36.35 -5.24 22.47
N ASN A 185 37.35 -5.99 22.97
CA ASN A 185 37.66 -6.07 24.39
C ASN A 185 38.73 -5.04 24.78
N PRO A 186 38.43 -4.05 25.64
CA PRO A 186 39.38 -3.03 26.07
C PRO A 186 40.58 -3.57 26.84
N MET A 187 40.51 -4.79 27.38
CA MET A 187 41.63 -5.42 28.09
C MET A 187 42.61 -6.13 27.15
N HIS A 188 42.20 -6.50 25.95
CA HIS A 188 43.01 -7.24 24.97
C HIS A 188 42.85 -6.65 23.56
N CYS A 189 42.91 -5.32 23.44
CA CYS A 189 42.54 -4.63 22.23
C CYS A 189 43.68 -4.62 21.21
N GLY A 190 43.44 -5.16 20.01
CA GLY A 190 44.43 -5.23 18.94
C GLY A 190 43.86 -5.83 17.65
N THR A 191 44.70 -6.05 16.65
CA THR A 191 44.34 -6.72 15.40
C THR A 191 44.41 -8.24 15.50
N GLY A 192 45.00 -8.78 16.57
CA GLY A 192 45.21 -10.21 16.76
C GLY A 192 46.54 -10.70 16.19
N ASP A 193 47.45 -9.78 15.83
CA ASP A 193 48.76 -10.06 15.24
C ASP A 193 49.89 -9.62 16.22
N ASP A 194 49.85 -10.07 17.48
CA ASP A 194 50.77 -9.69 18.57
C ASP A 194 50.83 -8.16 18.81
N ASP A 195 49.67 -7.53 18.83
CA ASP A 195 49.52 -6.10 19.05
C ASP A 195 48.44 -5.76 20.10
N CYS A 196 48.03 -6.75 20.89
CA CYS A 196 46.97 -6.57 21.87
C CYS A 196 47.49 -5.79 23.09
N VAL A 197 46.76 -4.75 23.45
CA VAL A 197 47.09 -3.89 24.58
C VAL A 197 45.87 -3.73 25.48
N VAL A 198 46.13 -3.49 26.76
CA VAL A 198 45.12 -2.94 27.66
C VAL A 198 44.94 -1.47 27.30
N CYS A 199 43.73 -1.08 26.93
CA CYS A 199 43.44 0.30 26.58
C CYS A 199 43.67 1.24 27.76
N PRO A 200 44.37 2.37 27.54
CA PRO A 200 44.65 3.31 28.60
C PRO A 200 43.34 3.88 29.15
N GLY A 201 43.21 3.90 30.47
CA GLY A 201 42.10 4.57 31.14
C GLY A 201 42.15 6.10 30.94
N PRO A 202 41.03 6.80 31.22
CA PRO A 202 40.93 8.24 31.04
C PRO A 202 41.90 9.02 31.93
N ASP A 203 42.24 10.24 31.51
CA ASP A 203 43.05 11.17 32.29
C ASP A 203 42.34 11.60 33.58
N ALA A 204 43.11 11.98 34.61
CA ALA A 204 42.59 12.45 35.89
C ALA A 204 41.86 13.79 35.73
N GLY A 205 40.57 13.74 35.41
CA GLY A 205 39.72 14.88 35.11
C GLY A 205 38.51 14.54 34.24
N ALA A 206 38.59 13.46 33.47
CA ALA A 206 37.49 12.96 32.65
C ALA A 206 36.59 12.02 33.48
N GLU A 207 35.63 12.61 34.20
CA GLU A 207 34.62 11.85 34.96
C GLU A 207 33.67 11.13 33.97
N HIS A 208 33.22 9.92 34.32
CA HIS A 208 32.28 9.12 33.51
C HIS A 208 32.74 8.76 32.08
N VAL A 209 34.05 8.63 31.88
CA VAL A 209 34.65 8.13 30.63
C VAL A 209 35.23 6.73 30.86
N VAL A 210 34.98 5.80 29.94
CA VAL A 210 35.48 4.43 29.97
C VAL A 210 36.34 4.12 28.73
N PRO A 211 37.41 3.30 28.87
CA PRO A 211 38.17 2.83 27.72
C PRO A 211 37.36 1.82 26.91
N VAL A 212 37.33 1.98 25.60
CA VAL A 212 36.68 1.07 24.65
C VAL A 212 37.65 0.57 23.59
N CYS A 213 37.38 -0.60 23.03
CA CYS A 213 38.11 -1.13 21.89
C CYS A 213 37.23 -1.07 20.65
N VAL A 214 37.63 -0.29 19.65
CA VAL A 214 36.88 -0.11 18.41
C VAL A 214 37.74 -0.61 17.25
N ALA A 215 37.37 -1.76 16.69
CA ALA A 215 38.07 -2.39 15.57
C ALA A 215 39.58 -2.61 15.81
N GLY A 216 39.94 -2.99 17.04
CA GLY A 216 41.33 -3.26 17.44
C GLY A 216 42.15 -2.02 17.78
N GLY A 217 41.53 -0.84 17.80
CA GLY A 217 42.14 0.40 18.30
C GLY A 217 41.55 0.79 19.65
N CYS A 218 42.40 1.24 20.56
CA CYS A 218 41.96 1.81 21.83
C CYS A 218 41.38 3.21 21.64
N ASP A 219 40.21 3.43 22.21
CA ASP A 219 39.49 4.70 22.20
C ASP A 219 38.85 4.95 23.57
N LEU A 220 38.24 6.13 23.74
CA LEU A 220 37.48 6.50 24.93
C LEU A 220 36.01 6.72 24.55
N ALA A 221 35.09 6.37 25.44
CA ALA A 221 33.67 6.63 25.28
C ALA A 221 33.04 6.99 26.64
N CYS A 222 31.86 7.58 26.64
CA CYS A 222 31.12 7.78 27.88
C CYS A 222 30.71 6.44 28.50
N GLU A 223 30.74 6.40 29.83
CA GLU A 223 30.11 5.35 30.63
C GLU A 223 28.61 5.29 30.30
N GLU A 224 28.00 4.09 30.33
CA GLU A 224 26.56 3.96 30.09
C GLU A 224 25.77 4.88 31.04
N GLY A 225 24.88 5.71 30.45
CA GLY A 225 24.10 6.70 31.19
C GLY A 225 24.71 8.10 31.25
N PHE A 226 25.87 8.32 30.61
CA PHE A 226 26.51 9.63 30.55
C PHE A 226 26.72 10.10 29.11
N LEU A 227 26.59 11.41 28.88
CA LEU A 227 26.80 12.06 27.58
C LEU A 227 27.83 13.18 27.72
N ASP A 228 28.60 13.37 26.65
CA ASP A 228 29.56 14.46 26.45
C ASP A 228 28.79 15.65 25.83
N GLU A 229 28.57 16.71 26.62
CA GLU A 229 27.76 17.87 26.19
C GLU A 229 28.47 18.72 25.13
N ASP A 230 29.81 18.76 25.19
CA ASP A 230 30.62 19.66 24.38
C ASP A 230 31.57 18.99 23.39
N ASP A 231 31.45 17.67 23.23
CA ASP A 231 32.27 16.81 22.35
C ASP A 231 33.76 16.89 22.75
N ASP A 232 34.02 17.08 24.04
CA ASP A 232 35.34 17.12 24.67
C ASP A 232 35.46 16.12 25.84
N LEU A 233 35.65 14.85 25.47
CA LEU A 233 35.97 13.74 26.38
C LEU A 233 37.15 14.00 27.35
N ALA A 234 37.94 15.06 27.18
CA ALA A 234 39.01 15.42 28.10
C ALA A 234 38.50 16.02 29.43
N ASN A 235 37.30 16.60 29.46
CA ASN A 235 36.63 17.07 30.70
C ASN A 235 35.63 16.07 31.29
N GLY A 236 35.34 14.99 30.58
CA GLY A 236 34.47 13.92 31.06
C GLY A 236 33.23 13.79 30.21
N CYS A 237 32.24 13.08 30.74
CA CYS A 237 30.87 13.09 30.23
C CYS A 237 29.99 13.73 31.30
N GLU A 238 29.67 15.01 31.09
CA GLU A 238 29.15 15.93 32.10
C GLU A 238 27.66 15.76 32.37
N ILE A 239 26.94 15.10 31.46
CA ILE A 239 25.49 14.92 31.55
C ILE A 239 25.18 13.51 32.03
N GLU A 240 24.64 13.40 33.24
CA GLU A 240 23.94 12.20 33.71
C GLU A 240 22.59 12.12 32.98
N CYS A 241 22.52 11.36 31.90
CA CYS A 241 21.24 11.07 31.25
C CYS A 241 20.58 9.91 31.98
N ALA A 242 19.79 10.24 33.01
CA ALA A 242 19.11 9.23 33.81
C ALA A 242 18.12 8.45 32.93
N PRO A 243 18.29 7.12 32.75
CA PRO A 243 17.28 6.31 32.08
C PRO A 243 15.98 6.39 32.88
N GLY A 244 14.93 6.96 32.27
CA GLY A 244 13.55 6.91 32.81
C GLY A 244 12.89 8.22 33.25
N GLY A 245 13.10 9.35 32.57
CA GLY A 245 12.53 10.65 32.99
C GLY A 245 11.50 11.32 32.08
N ALA A 246 11.73 11.36 30.77
CA ALA A 246 10.90 12.11 29.82
C ALA A 246 10.19 11.17 28.83
N GLU A 247 8.98 11.56 28.41
CA GLU A 247 8.31 10.95 27.27
C GLU A 247 9.07 11.39 26.02
N ASP A 248 9.66 10.44 25.30
CA ASP A 248 10.41 10.67 24.07
C ASP A 248 9.55 10.30 22.86
N GLU A 249 9.17 11.31 22.11
CA GLU A 249 8.39 11.16 20.88
C GLU A 249 9.27 11.58 19.70
N PRO A 250 9.26 10.83 18.59
CA PRO A 250 9.95 11.25 17.39
C PRO A 250 9.56 12.66 16.95
N ASP A 251 10.44 13.62 17.19
CA ASP A 251 10.20 15.05 16.95
C ASP A 251 11.28 15.70 16.07
N ASP A 252 11.26 17.04 15.96
CA ASP A 252 12.16 17.79 15.05
C ASP A 252 13.47 18.23 15.73
N ALA A 253 13.63 18.00 17.04
CA ALA A 253 14.90 18.17 17.73
C ALA A 253 15.88 17.05 17.33
N PHE A 254 15.36 15.88 16.96
CA PHE A 254 16.14 14.68 16.65
C PHE A 254 17.02 14.21 17.82
N GLU A 255 16.59 14.56 19.04
CA GLU A 255 17.31 14.28 20.28
C GLU A 255 16.70 13.04 20.93
N ASP A 256 17.56 12.14 21.39
CA ASP A 256 17.18 11.05 22.29
C ASP A 256 16.98 11.64 23.70
N ALA A 257 15.74 11.97 24.02
CA ALA A 257 15.35 12.69 25.23
C ALA A 257 15.28 11.78 26.47
N ASN A 258 15.16 10.46 26.27
CA ASN A 258 15.12 9.47 27.37
C ASN A 258 16.40 8.62 27.47
N CYS A 259 17.36 8.82 26.56
CA CYS A 259 18.63 8.14 26.41
C CYS A 259 18.53 6.62 26.28
N ASP A 260 17.51 6.13 25.56
CA ASP A 260 17.34 4.70 25.28
C ASP A 260 18.06 4.22 24.00
N GLY A 261 18.77 5.15 23.34
CA GLY A 261 19.61 4.96 22.18
C GLY A 261 18.93 5.28 20.85
N ILE A 262 17.72 5.84 20.85
CA ILE A 262 16.99 6.27 19.66
C ILE A 262 16.22 7.58 19.94
N ASP A 263 15.93 8.35 18.89
CA ASP A 263 14.93 9.42 18.97
C ASP A 263 13.52 8.78 18.91
N GLY A 264 12.83 8.76 20.05
CA GLY A 264 11.60 8.02 20.31
C GLY A 264 11.72 7.08 21.53
N ASP A 265 10.80 6.14 21.66
CA ASP A 265 10.78 5.19 22.80
C ASP A 265 10.92 3.75 22.27
N ARG A 266 12.03 3.10 22.63
CA ARG A 266 12.38 1.74 22.20
C ARG A 266 11.37 0.69 22.65
N ASP A 267 10.67 0.90 23.75
CA ASP A 267 9.61 0.02 24.24
C ASP A 267 8.28 0.23 23.52
N ARG A 268 8.14 1.33 22.78
CA ARG A 268 7.02 1.66 21.89
C ARG A 268 7.35 1.50 20.40
N ALA A 269 8.63 1.36 20.06
CA ALA A 269 9.10 1.31 18.69
C ALA A 269 8.93 -0.06 18.00
N ILE A 270 8.69 -0.01 16.68
CA ILE A 270 8.86 -1.11 15.73
C ILE A 270 9.79 -0.63 14.61
N PHE A 271 10.86 -1.38 14.37
CA PHE A 271 11.96 -0.97 13.50
C PHE A 271 11.81 -1.50 12.07
N VAL A 272 11.93 -0.62 11.07
CA VAL A 272 11.84 -0.95 9.64
C VAL A 272 13.10 -0.52 8.89
N SER A 273 13.86 -1.48 8.36
CA SER A 273 15.10 -1.22 7.62
C SER A 273 15.08 -1.90 6.26
N ALA A 274 15.26 -1.13 5.19
CA ALA A 274 15.39 -1.67 3.84
C ALA A 274 16.76 -2.31 3.60
N SER A 275 17.80 -1.81 4.27
CA SER A 275 19.18 -2.23 4.05
C SER A 275 19.59 -3.45 4.88
N ARG A 276 19.10 -3.57 6.13
CA ARG A 276 19.47 -4.62 7.09
C ARG A 276 18.30 -5.51 7.51
N GLY A 277 17.06 -5.08 7.28
CA GLY A 277 15.88 -5.75 7.82
C GLY A 277 15.50 -7.05 7.12
N SER A 278 14.75 -7.90 7.83
CA SER A 278 14.15 -9.13 7.29
C SER A 278 12.73 -9.30 7.84
N ASN A 279 11.76 -9.62 6.96
CA ASN A 279 10.38 -9.87 7.39
C ASN A 279 10.21 -11.16 8.23
N ALA A 280 11.27 -11.96 8.38
CA ALA A 280 11.31 -13.08 9.32
C ALA A 280 11.58 -12.62 10.76
N ASN A 281 12.08 -11.40 10.95
CA ASN A 281 12.38 -10.83 12.26
C ASN A 281 11.09 -10.38 12.99
N ASP A 282 11.23 -10.10 14.28
CA ASP A 282 10.14 -9.62 15.14
C ASP A 282 9.91 -8.10 15.06
N GLY A 283 10.90 -7.33 14.60
CA GLY A 283 10.82 -5.87 14.48
C GLY A 283 10.94 -5.11 15.80
N LEU A 284 11.24 -5.75 16.93
CA LEU A 284 11.18 -5.14 18.27
C LEU A 284 12.49 -4.48 18.72
N THR A 285 13.58 -4.70 17.99
CA THR A 285 14.88 -4.07 18.24
C THR A 285 15.51 -3.61 16.92
N SER A 286 16.44 -2.67 16.98
CA SER A 286 17.18 -2.20 15.79
C SER A 286 17.92 -3.34 15.06
N GLY A 287 18.44 -4.33 15.80
CA GLY A 287 19.10 -5.53 15.24
C GLY A 287 18.12 -6.54 14.61
N THR A 288 16.85 -6.50 14.98
CA THR A 288 15.78 -7.37 14.46
C THR A 288 14.76 -6.61 13.63
N ALA A 289 15.15 -5.51 13.00
CA ALA A 289 14.28 -4.71 12.14
C ALA A 289 13.64 -5.54 11.02
N VAL A 290 12.39 -5.22 10.67
CA VAL A 290 11.69 -5.85 9.55
C VAL A 290 12.02 -5.15 8.24
N ALA A 291 11.90 -5.87 7.11
CA ALA A 291 12.28 -5.33 5.80
C ALA A 291 11.22 -4.39 5.19
N THR A 292 9.96 -4.48 5.64
CA THR A 292 8.83 -3.79 5.00
C THR A 292 7.93 -3.10 6.01
N VAL A 293 7.41 -1.92 5.65
CA VAL A 293 6.46 -1.16 6.49
C VAL A 293 5.17 -1.95 6.71
N ALA A 294 4.69 -2.69 5.69
CA ALA A 294 3.52 -3.54 5.82
C ALA A 294 3.68 -4.63 6.89
N ARG A 295 4.90 -5.16 7.07
CA ARG A 295 5.19 -6.12 8.14
C ARG A 295 5.16 -5.45 9.52
N ALA A 296 5.68 -4.24 9.65
CA ALA A 296 5.63 -3.48 10.90
C ALA A 296 4.19 -3.14 11.32
N ILE A 297 3.35 -2.69 10.38
CA ILE A 297 1.92 -2.46 10.64
C ILE A 297 1.22 -3.75 11.12
N ALA A 298 1.55 -4.90 10.52
CA ALA A 298 1.00 -6.17 10.97
C ALA A 298 1.43 -6.56 12.39
N ILE A 299 2.64 -6.18 12.80
CA ILE A 299 3.13 -6.36 14.18
C ILE A 299 2.40 -5.40 15.12
N GLN A 300 2.29 -4.12 14.76
CA GLN A 300 1.59 -3.09 15.53
C GLN A 300 0.13 -3.47 15.80
N ALA A 301 -0.57 -4.02 14.81
CA ALA A 301 -1.93 -4.50 14.97
C ALA A 301 -2.07 -5.62 16.03
N GLY A 302 -0.99 -6.38 16.27
CA GLY A 302 -0.91 -7.38 17.35
C GLY A 302 -0.39 -6.84 18.68
N MET A 303 0.24 -5.66 18.68
CA MET A 303 0.86 -5.02 19.85
C MET A 303 0.54 -3.52 19.88
N PRO A 304 -0.69 -3.11 20.25
CA PRO A 304 -1.12 -1.71 20.12
C PRO A 304 -0.35 -0.70 20.99
N THR A 305 0.40 -1.15 22.00
CA THR A 305 1.30 -0.31 22.81
C THR A 305 2.58 0.06 22.06
N ARG A 306 2.88 -0.64 20.96
CA ARG A 306 4.00 -0.36 20.07
C ARG A 306 3.53 0.60 18.97
N ASP A 307 3.27 1.83 19.34
CA ASP A 307 2.63 2.83 18.50
C ASP A 307 3.60 3.62 17.60
N GLN A 308 4.92 3.46 17.76
CA GLN A 308 5.92 4.17 16.96
C GLN A 308 6.54 3.24 15.90
N ILE A 309 6.20 3.41 14.62
CA ILE A 309 6.86 2.69 13.52
C ILE A 309 8.00 3.56 12.98
N LEU A 310 9.24 3.15 13.24
CA LEU A 310 10.46 3.88 12.89
C LEU A 310 11.06 3.33 11.60
N ILE A 311 11.30 4.19 10.62
CA ILE A 311 11.67 3.79 9.26
C ILE A 311 13.03 4.39 8.89
N GLU A 312 13.96 3.50 8.56
CA GLU A 312 15.23 3.86 7.93
C GLU A 312 14.98 4.67 6.64
N SER A 313 15.74 5.75 6.46
CA SER A 313 15.74 6.52 5.23
C SER A 313 16.12 5.63 4.04
N GLY A 314 15.25 5.57 3.04
CA GLY A 314 15.42 4.66 1.92
C GLY A 314 14.20 4.62 1.01
N SER A 315 14.19 3.67 0.08
CA SER A 315 13.05 3.43 -0.82
C SER A 315 12.40 2.09 -0.50
N TYR A 316 11.07 2.10 -0.38
CA TYR A 316 10.27 0.92 -0.07
C TYR A 316 9.15 0.77 -1.11
N ASP A 317 9.18 -0.34 -1.84
CA ASP A 317 8.13 -0.68 -2.79
C ASP A 317 7.00 -1.43 -2.08
N MET A 318 5.77 -0.97 -2.31
CA MET A 318 4.57 -1.50 -1.66
C MET A 318 3.62 -2.07 -2.72
N PRO A 319 3.28 -3.37 -2.66
CA PRO A 319 2.34 -3.96 -3.60
C PRO A 319 0.87 -3.60 -3.31
N ALA A 320 0.59 -3.06 -2.12
CA ALA A 320 -0.74 -2.70 -1.65
C ALA A 320 -0.67 -1.43 -0.78
N ALA A 321 -1.83 -0.81 -0.54
CA ALA A 321 -1.96 0.31 0.37
C ALA A 321 -1.61 -0.11 1.81
N LEU A 322 -0.99 0.79 2.55
CA LEU A 322 -0.82 0.69 3.99
C LEU A 322 -2.11 1.14 4.69
N GLU A 323 -2.62 0.33 5.60
CA GLU A 323 -3.77 0.68 6.45
C GLU A 323 -3.26 0.98 7.85
N LEU A 324 -3.30 2.25 8.28
CA LEU A 324 -2.86 2.63 9.62
C LEU A 324 -4.02 2.52 10.60
N ALA A 325 -3.78 1.78 11.69
CA ALA A 325 -4.72 1.69 12.80
C ALA A 325 -4.68 2.96 13.66
N SER A 326 -5.77 3.20 14.40
CA SER A 326 -5.84 4.29 15.38
C SER A 326 -4.70 4.20 16.38
N GLY A 327 -4.05 5.34 16.68
CA GLY A 327 -2.93 5.39 17.61
C GLY A 327 -1.57 5.16 16.96
N THR A 328 -1.50 4.79 15.68
CA THR A 328 -0.22 4.48 15.03
C THR A 328 0.49 5.75 14.56
N GLY A 329 1.77 5.88 14.90
CA GLY A 329 2.71 6.83 14.33
C GLY A 329 3.63 6.18 13.30
N LEU A 330 3.89 6.89 12.20
CA LEU A 330 4.79 6.47 11.14
C LEU A 330 5.88 7.54 10.97
N TYR A 331 7.12 7.20 11.34
CA TYR A 331 8.23 8.15 11.47
C TYR A 331 9.40 7.74 10.57
N GLY A 332 9.77 8.61 9.64
CA GLY A 332 10.97 8.45 8.80
C GLY A 332 12.16 9.23 9.33
N GLY A 333 13.26 9.16 8.57
CA GLY A 333 14.47 9.96 8.82
C GLY A 333 15.60 9.23 9.54
N TYR A 334 15.39 7.97 9.94
CA TYR A 334 16.38 7.19 10.69
C TYR A 334 17.54 6.71 9.80
N GLY A 335 18.73 6.66 10.37
CA GLY A 335 19.86 5.92 9.84
C GLY A 335 19.65 4.41 9.97
N ALA A 336 20.53 3.62 9.36
CA ALA A 336 20.42 2.17 9.43
C ALA A 336 20.52 1.66 10.87
N ASP A 337 21.27 2.36 11.74
CA ASP A 337 21.48 2.06 13.16
C ASP A 337 20.31 2.43 14.07
N PHE A 338 19.41 3.31 13.62
CA PHE A 338 18.30 3.93 14.37
C PHE A 338 18.70 4.87 15.52
N ALA A 339 19.99 4.95 15.86
CA ALA A 339 20.51 5.93 16.81
C ALA A 339 20.61 7.33 16.19
N THR A 340 20.70 7.41 14.87
CA THR A 340 20.73 8.67 14.13
C THR A 340 19.39 8.93 13.46
N ARG A 341 18.85 10.15 13.58
CA ARG A 341 17.73 10.65 12.78
C ARG A 341 18.05 12.02 12.23
N THR A 342 17.54 12.30 11.03
CA THR A 342 17.77 13.55 10.30
C THR A 342 16.50 13.98 9.59
N ASP A 343 16.49 15.18 8.99
CA ASP A 343 15.43 15.68 8.10
C ASP A 343 15.32 14.91 6.75
N SER A 344 15.93 13.72 6.66
CA SER A 344 15.76 12.82 5.53
C SER A 344 14.37 12.18 5.56
N ARG A 345 13.84 11.78 4.39
CA ARG A 345 12.50 11.17 4.29
C ARG A 345 12.55 9.76 3.74
N ALA A 346 11.84 8.84 4.37
CA ALA A 346 11.61 7.50 3.82
C ALA A 346 10.63 7.58 2.64
N THR A 347 10.96 6.97 1.50
CA THR A 347 10.12 7.00 0.30
C THR A 347 9.36 5.70 0.10
N LEU A 348 8.04 5.76 0.26
CA LEU A 348 7.12 4.63 0.15
C LEU A 348 6.35 4.73 -1.17
N THR A 349 6.65 3.84 -2.13
CA THR A 349 6.03 3.85 -3.47
C THR A 349 5.07 2.68 -3.62
N ALA A 350 3.79 2.98 -3.83
CA ALA A 350 2.75 1.98 -4.03
C ALA A 350 2.49 1.71 -5.51
N SER A 351 2.50 0.42 -5.88
CA SER A 351 2.02 -0.04 -7.19
C SER A 351 0.49 -0.16 -7.24
N SER A 352 -0.18 -0.16 -6.08
CA SER A 352 -1.64 0.02 -5.98
C SER A 352 -2.07 1.47 -6.26
N PRO A 353 -3.36 1.71 -6.58
CA PRO A 353 -3.92 3.06 -6.76
C PRO A 353 -3.78 3.99 -5.55
N THR A 354 -3.57 3.42 -4.36
CA THR A 354 -3.49 4.11 -3.07
C THR A 354 -2.26 3.60 -2.31
N ALA A 355 -1.57 4.52 -1.64
CA ALA A 355 -0.40 4.24 -0.82
C ALA A 355 -0.75 4.16 0.66
N LEU A 356 -1.66 5.03 1.14
CA LEU A 356 -2.03 5.11 2.55
C LEU A 356 -3.56 5.22 2.73
N ILE A 357 -4.10 4.45 3.66
CA ILE A 357 -5.50 4.48 4.08
C ILE A 357 -5.55 4.67 5.60
N ILE A 358 -6.35 5.64 6.03
CA ILE A 358 -6.74 5.86 7.43
C ILE A 358 -8.27 5.87 7.46
N ASP A 359 -8.87 4.99 8.27
CA ASP A 359 -10.32 4.84 8.34
C ASP A 359 -10.76 4.66 9.80
N GLY A 360 -11.57 5.60 10.31
CA GLY A 360 -12.14 5.54 11.65
C GLY A 360 -11.12 5.75 12.77
N ALA A 361 -10.49 6.92 12.82
CA ALA A 361 -9.49 7.23 13.84
C ALA A 361 -10.13 7.46 15.22
N THR A 362 -9.77 6.63 16.21
CA THR A 362 -10.19 6.74 17.62
C THR A 362 -9.06 7.14 18.56
N SER A 363 -7.85 7.34 18.05
CA SER A 363 -6.67 7.87 18.74
C SER A 363 -5.83 8.66 17.72
N PRO A 364 -4.92 9.56 18.17
CA PRO A 364 -4.05 10.30 17.27
C PRO A 364 -3.27 9.40 16.31
N ILE A 365 -3.08 9.84 15.07
CA ILE A 365 -2.24 9.22 14.05
C ILE A 365 -1.30 10.29 13.53
N VAL A 366 0.00 9.98 13.51
CA VAL A 366 1.05 10.88 13.02
C VAL A 366 1.76 10.22 11.86
N VAL A 367 1.97 10.97 10.78
CA VAL A 367 2.87 10.57 9.69
C VAL A 367 3.90 11.67 9.55
N ASP A 368 5.17 11.32 9.74
CA ASP A 368 6.26 12.27 9.87
C ASP A 368 7.49 11.83 9.06
N HIS A 369 8.10 12.75 8.31
CA HIS A 369 9.28 12.51 7.46
C HIS A 369 9.12 11.34 6.47
N VAL A 370 7.95 11.24 5.82
CA VAL A 370 7.64 10.20 4.83
C VAL A 370 7.24 10.81 3.49
N ASN A 371 7.76 10.25 2.39
CA ASN A 371 7.26 10.48 1.04
C ASN A 371 6.33 9.34 0.63
N LEU A 372 5.06 9.63 0.38
CA LEU A 372 4.06 8.68 -0.11
C LEU A 372 3.85 8.89 -1.61
N ALA A 373 4.06 7.85 -2.43
CA ALA A 373 3.91 7.94 -3.87
C ALA A 373 3.05 6.81 -4.45
N THR A 374 2.32 7.09 -5.52
CA THR A 374 1.65 6.08 -6.36
C THR A 374 2.16 6.12 -7.79
N GLU A 375 2.33 4.96 -8.42
CA GLU A 375 2.75 4.91 -9.82
C GLU A 375 1.64 5.38 -10.78
N ASN A 376 2.04 5.82 -11.97
CA ASN A 376 1.12 6.16 -13.06
C ASN A 376 0.23 4.97 -13.44
N ARG A 377 -1.05 5.23 -13.65
CA ARG A 377 -1.99 4.22 -14.15
C ARG A 377 -1.98 4.16 -15.67
N SER A 378 -1.95 2.95 -16.20
CA SER A 378 -2.12 2.68 -17.64
C SER A 378 -3.42 1.97 -17.97
N GLY A 379 -4.14 1.43 -16.98
CA GLY A 379 -5.43 0.78 -17.19
C GLY A 379 -6.53 1.77 -17.54
N VAL A 380 -7.57 1.26 -18.20
CA VAL A 380 -8.66 2.10 -18.73
C VAL A 380 -9.42 2.79 -17.59
N GLY A 381 -9.39 4.12 -17.57
CA GLY A 381 -10.10 4.93 -16.57
C GLY A 381 -9.62 4.75 -15.13
N GLU A 382 -8.50 4.06 -14.92
CA GLU A 382 -7.93 3.84 -13.59
C GLU A 382 -7.45 5.14 -12.97
N SER A 383 -7.69 5.33 -11.68
CA SER A 383 -7.34 6.56 -10.97
C SER A 383 -6.26 6.31 -9.95
N THR A 384 -5.51 7.34 -9.58
CA THR A 384 -4.64 7.35 -8.40
C THR A 384 -5.28 8.21 -7.31
N GLN A 385 -5.17 7.72 -6.09
CA GLN A 385 -5.60 8.36 -4.86
C GLN A 385 -4.56 8.02 -3.80
N THR A 386 -3.49 8.81 -3.72
CA THR A 386 -2.30 8.43 -2.96
C THR A 386 -2.60 8.21 -1.49
N VAL A 387 -3.42 9.09 -0.91
CA VAL A 387 -3.86 9.00 0.48
C VAL A 387 -5.38 9.05 0.54
N ARG A 388 -6.00 8.18 1.33
CA ARG A 388 -7.43 8.23 1.65
C ARG A 388 -7.64 8.27 3.16
N ILE A 389 -8.29 9.32 3.64
CA ILE A 389 -8.58 9.51 5.06
C ILE A 389 -10.08 9.68 5.24
N ARG A 390 -10.66 8.84 6.08
CA ARG A 390 -12.08 8.88 6.41
C ARG A 390 -12.28 8.77 7.91
N ASP A 391 -13.27 9.50 8.42
CA ASP A 391 -13.64 9.51 9.83
C ASP A 391 -12.41 9.71 10.74
N GLY A 392 -11.49 10.58 10.32
CA GLY A 392 -10.28 10.93 11.06
C GLY A 392 -10.54 12.01 12.11
N PHE A 393 -11.62 12.79 11.97
CA PHE A 393 -11.89 13.96 12.81
C PHE A 393 -10.65 14.85 12.93
N ASP A 394 -10.28 15.31 14.11
CA ASP A 394 -9.12 16.16 14.40
C ASP A 394 -7.86 15.37 14.81
N ARG A 395 -7.77 14.08 14.45
CA ARG A 395 -6.79 13.14 15.01
C ARG A 395 -5.67 12.75 14.07
N VAL A 396 -5.65 13.28 12.86
CA VAL A 396 -4.63 12.92 11.85
C VAL A 396 -3.72 14.13 11.63
N ARG A 397 -2.42 13.93 11.80
CA ARG A 397 -1.39 14.96 11.61
C ARG A 397 -0.31 14.47 10.65
N PHE A 398 -0.03 15.26 9.62
CA PHE A 398 1.07 15.04 8.69
C PHE A 398 2.14 16.11 8.90
N ARG A 399 3.39 15.67 9.09
CA ARG A 399 4.57 16.51 9.32
C ARG A 399 5.67 16.13 8.33
N HIS A 400 6.29 17.08 7.64
CA HIS A 400 7.39 16.79 6.72
C HIS A 400 7.02 15.69 5.69
N VAL A 401 5.80 15.72 5.16
CA VAL A 401 5.27 14.69 4.23
C VAL A 401 5.27 15.19 2.80
N THR A 402 5.76 14.38 1.86
CA THR A 402 5.49 14.60 0.42
C THR A 402 4.53 13.54 -0.11
N ILE A 403 3.48 13.96 -0.80
CA ILE A 403 2.47 13.10 -1.41
C ILE A 403 2.55 13.26 -2.92
N VAL A 404 2.80 12.18 -3.66
CA VAL A 404 2.92 12.16 -5.12
C VAL A 404 1.88 11.23 -5.74
N ALA A 405 0.88 11.81 -6.39
CA ALA A 405 -0.11 11.06 -7.16
C ALA A 405 0.37 10.81 -8.59
N GLY A 406 0.43 9.54 -8.98
CA GLY A 406 0.66 9.14 -10.36
C GLY A 406 -0.45 9.64 -11.31
N ARG A 407 -0.18 9.62 -12.61
CA ARG A 407 -1.13 10.04 -13.65
C ARG A 407 -2.29 9.05 -13.73
N GLY A 408 -3.50 9.57 -13.94
CA GLY A 408 -4.68 8.73 -14.20
C GLY A 408 -4.63 8.06 -15.58
N GLY A 409 -5.23 6.88 -15.69
CA GLY A 409 -5.26 6.07 -16.90
C GLY A 409 -6.18 6.63 -17.98
N PRO A 410 -5.94 6.33 -19.27
CA PRO A 410 -6.74 6.87 -20.37
C PRO A 410 -8.14 6.24 -20.42
N GLY A 411 -9.12 6.96 -20.93
CA GLY A 411 -10.46 6.44 -21.20
C GLY A 411 -10.49 5.53 -22.42
N ALA A 412 -11.37 4.52 -22.40
CA ALA A 412 -11.53 3.60 -23.53
C ALA A 412 -12.16 4.32 -24.74
N PRO A 413 -11.71 4.02 -25.97
CA PRO A 413 -12.42 4.49 -27.15
C PRO A 413 -13.80 3.84 -27.25
N GLY A 414 -14.78 4.62 -27.71
CA GLY A 414 -16.08 4.13 -28.13
C GLY A 414 -15.99 3.32 -29.43
N THR A 415 -16.97 2.47 -29.64
CA THR A 415 -17.16 1.65 -30.83
C THR A 415 -18.03 2.38 -31.85
N SER A 416 -17.69 2.27 -33.13
CA SER A 416 -18.56 2.80 -34.19
C SER A 416 -19.87 2.03 -34.29
N GLY A 417 -20.92 2.70 -34.75
CA GLY A 417 -22.22 2.08 -35.05
C GLY A 417 -22.16 1.18 -36.29
N GLY A 418 -23.05 0.19 -36.34
CA GLY A 418 -23.28 -0.63 -37.52
C GLY A 418 -24.03 0.13 -38.63
N PRO A 419 -23.82 -0.22 -39.90
CA PRO A 419 -24.58 0.35 -40.99
C PRO A 419 -26.05 -0.12 -40.96
N GLY A 420 -26.96 0.72 -41.44
CA GLY A 420 -28.37 0.37 -41.58
C GLY A 420 -28.60 -0.63 -42.72
N ASP A 421 -29.61 -1.48 -42.57
CA ASP A 421 -29.99 -2.43 -43.62
C ASP A 421 -30.63 -1.72 -44.82
N PRO A 422 -30.35 -2.19 -46.06
CA PRO A 422 -30.94 -1.61 -47.25
C PRO A 422 -32.44 -1.95 -47.36
N GLY A 423 -33.22 -1.00 -47.88
CA GLY A 423 -34.64 -1.19 -48.14
C GLY A 423 -34.88 -2.25 -49.20
N THR A 424 -35.98 -3.01 -49.08
CA THR A 424 -36.24 -4.08 -50.05
C THR A 424 -36.79 -3.52 -51.37
N PRO A 425 -36.48 -4.16 -52.52
CA PRO A 425 -37.04 -3.76 -53.80
C PRO A 425 -38.57 -3.83 -53.82
N GLY A 426 -39.20 -2.90 -54.53
CA GLY A 426 -40.60 -3.02 -54.94
C GLY A 426 -40.75 -4.12 -55.99
N ALA A 427 -41.85 -4.89 -55.91
CA ALA A 427 -42.12 -5.92 -56.90
C ALA A 427 -42.53 -5.28 -58.24
N PRO A 428 -42.15 -5.89 -59.38
CA PRO A 428 -42.69 -5.46 -60.67
C PRO A 428 -44.20 -5.71 -60.73
N GLY A 429 -44.92 -4.98 -61.59
CA GLY A 429 -46.28 -5.36 -61.95
C GLY A 429 -46.29 -6.68 -62.74
N ASP A 430 -47.45 -7.36 -62.78
CA ASP A 430 -47.66 -8.57 -63.57
C ASP A 430 -49.01 -8.53 -64.31
N GLY A 431 -48.96 -8.39 -65.63
CA GLY A 431 -50.13 -8.04 -66.44
C GLY A 431 -50.84 -6.79 -65.89
N SER A 432 -52.07 -6.96 -65.44
CA SER A 432 -52.89 -5.91 -64.81
C SER A 432 -52.77 -5.85 -63.29
N ALA A 433 -52.03 -6.75 -62.65
CA ALA A 433 -51.77 -6.67 -61.22
C ALA A 433 -50.63 -5.68 -60.96
N GLY A 434 -50.87 -4.73 -60.06
CA GLY A 434 -49.86 -3.83 -59.55
C GLY A 434 -48.88 -4.56 -58.63
N GLY A 435 -47.61 -4.18 -58.71
CA GLY A 435 -46.55 -4.74 -57.88
C GLY A 435 -46.72 -4.40 -56.40
N ALA A 436 -46.40 -5.34 -55.51
CA ALA A 436 -46.29 -5.07 -54.07
C ALA A 436 -45.16 -4.06 -53.79
N GLY A 437 -45.37 -3.17 -52.83
CA GLY A 437 -44.30 -2.30 -52.35
C GLY A 437 -43.25 -3.07 -51.56
N GLY A 438 -42.03 -2.51 -51.50
CA GLY A 438 -40.98 -2.99 -50.61
C GLY A 438 -41.35 -2.83 -49.13
N LEU A 439 -40.71 -3.62 -48.27
CA LEU A 439 -40.78 -3.50 -46.81
C LEU A 439 -40.26 -2.12 -46.38
N PHE A 440 -40.70 -1.63 -45.22
CA PHE A 440 -40.45 -0.24 -44.79
C PHE A 440 -41.10 0.80 -45.71
N GLY A 441 -42.40 0.60 -45.96
CA GLY A 441 -43.26 1.67 -46.47
C GLY A 441 -43.33 1.85 -47.98
N GLY A 442 -42.89 0.88 -48.79
CA GLY A 442 -43.05 0.96 -50.24
C GLY A 442 -44.54 1.01 -50.65
N GLY A 443 -44.91 1.96 -51.50
CA GLY A 443 -46.29 2.07 -52.01
C GLY A 443 -46.62 0.96 -53.00
N ARG A 444 -47.81 0.35 -52.90
CA ARG A 444 -48.25 -0.64 -53.89
C ARG A 444 -48.52 0.02 -55.25
N GLY A 445 -48.08 -0.62 -56.33
CA GLY A 445 -48.48 -0.25 -57.68
C GLY A 445 -49.99 -0.42 -57.90
N ALA A 446 -50.56 0.41 -58.77
CA ALA A 446 -51.99 0.31 -59.09
C ALA A 446 -52.30 -0.91 -59.95
N ASP A 447 -53.42 -1.58 -59.66
CA ASP A 447 -53.97 -2.57 -60.58
C ASP A 447 -54.57 -1.86 -61.78
N GLY A 448 -54.30 -2.38 -62.97
CA GLY A 448 -54.93 -1.94 -64.19
C GLY A 448 -56.43 -2.24 -64.18
N VAL A 449 -57.23 -1.28 -64.61
CA VAL A 449 -58.70 -1.37 -64.64
C VAL A 449 -59.19 -1.37 -66.08
N ARG A 450 -60.21 -2.19 -66.36
CA ARG A 450 -60.77 -2.32 -67.71
C ARG A 450 -61.79 -1.23 -67.97
N ARG A 451 -61.70 -0.57 -69.14
CA ARG A 451 -62.68 0.41 -69.64
C ARG A 451 -62.78 1.67 -68.78
N ASP A 452 -61.76 1.94 -67.99
CA ASP A 452 -61.66 3.08 -67.11
C ASP A 452 -60.23 3.64 -67.18
N PRO A 453 -60.04 4.92 -66.82
CA PRO A 453 -58.71 5.45 -66.52
C PRO A 453 -58.00 4.55 -65.50
N GLY A 454 -56.70 4.31 -65.70
CA GLY A 454 -55.92 3.59 -64.72
C GLY A 454 -55.93 4.34 -63.38
N PRO A 455 -56.04 3.65 -62.23
CA PRO A 455 -55.92 4.32 -60.94
C PRO A 455 -54.46 4.75 -60.69
N ALA A 456 -54.30 5.73 -59.81
CA ALA A 456 -53.00 6.05 -59.23
C ALA A 456 -52.52 4.91 -58.32
N GLY A 457 -51.20 4.74 -58.23
CA GLY A 457 -50.63 3.84 -57.23
C GLY A 457 -50.85 4.35 -55.80
N MET A 458 -50.30 3.64 -54.82
CA MET A 458 -50.29 4.12 -53.43
C MET A 458 -49.03 4.95 -53.18
N ALA A 459 -49.14 5.98 -52.34
CA ALA A 459 -47.96 6.70 -51.86
C ALA A 459 -47.11 5.76 -50.98
N GLY A 460 -45.81 6.00 -50.94
CA GLY A 460 -44.96 5.37 -49.93
C GLY A 460 -45.19 6.01 -48.56
N ASP A 461 -44.93 5.25 -47.50
CA ASP A 461 -44.95 5.78 -46.13
C ASP A 461 -43.71 6.65 -45.90
N ALA A 462 -43.88 7.70 -45.08
CA ALA A 462 -42.78 8.57 -44.72
C ALA A 462 -41.77 7.91 -43.78
N ASN A 463 -42.18 6.86 -43.04
CA ASN A 463 -41.41 6.29 -41.94
C ASN A 463 -40.94 7.42 -40.98
N ASP A 464 -39.64 7.51 -40.70
CA ASP A 464 -39.06 8.59 -39.88
C ASP A 464 -38.67 9.83 -40.70
N SER A 465 -38.85 9.78 -42.02
CA SER A 465 -38.45 10.84 -42.95
C SER A 465 -39.51 11.93 -43.09
N ALA A 466 -39.13 13.05 -43.70
CA ALA A 466 -40.06 14.16 -43.95
C ALA A 466 -41.17 13.82 -44.96
N CYS A 467 -40.95 12.83 -45.82
CA CYS A 467 -41.90 12.44 -46.85
C CYS A 467 -41.72 10.98 -47.30
N GLY A 468 -42.82 10.34 -47.70
CA GLY A 468 -42.78 9.17 -48.58
C GLY A 468 -42.93 9.61 -50.04
N GLY A 469 -42.63 8.70 -50.96
CA GLY A 469 -42.72 8.96 -52.39
C GLY A 469 -44.17 9.14 -52.85
N PRO A 470 -44.52 10.27 -53.50
CA PRO A 470 -45.82 10.43 -54.14
C PRO A 470 -46.12 9.32 -55.15
N ALA A 471 -47.38 8.86 -55.14
CA ALA A 471 -47.87 7.87 -56.08
C ALA A 471 -47.78 8.37 -57.53
N GLY A 472 -47.50 7.46 -58.45
CA GLY A 472 -47.68 7.70 -59.88
C GLY A 472 -49.17 7.93 -60.17
N SER A 473 -49.48 9.02 -60.87
CA SER A 473 -50.83 9.24 -61.39
C SER A 473 -51.15 8.17 -62.43
N GLY A 474 -52.39 7.68 -62.44
CA GLY A 474 -52.86 6.79 -63.49
C GLY A 474 -53.07 7.52 -64.82
N SER A 475 -53.47 6.78 -65.85
CA SER A 475 -53.69 7.32 -67.20
C SER A 475 -54.87 8.29 -67.29
N GLY A 476 -54.79 9.29 -68.17
CA GLY A 476 -55.87 10.23 -68.43
C GLY A 476 -56.93 9.67 -69.37
N SER A 477 -58.20 9.64 -68.93
CA SER A 477 -59.43 9.26 -69.69
C SER A 477 -59.33 7.95 -70.51
N GLY A 478 -60.07 6.92 -70.11
CA GLY A 478 -60.17 5.68 -70.89
C GLY A 478 -60.67 5.92 -72.32
N GLY A 479 -59.96 5.39 -73.31
CA GLY A 479 -60.34 5.47 -74.72
C GLY A 479 -61.70 4.85 -75.01
N LEU A 480 -62.53 5.57 -75.77
CA LEU A 480 -63.84 5.10 -76.23
C LEU A 480 -63.72 4.48 -77.64
N GLY A 481 -63.17 3.26 -77.75
CA GLY A 481 -63.41 2.38 -78.91
C GLY A 481 -62.17 1.86 -79.67
N CYS A 482 -62.33 0.69 -80.27
CA CYS A 482 -61.29 -0.21 -80.77
C CYS A 482 -60.64 0.16 -82.12
N ALA A 483 -60.62 1.43 -82.56
CA ALA A 483 -60.39 1.74 -83.98
C ALA A 483 -59.58 2.99 -84.35
N ASP A 484 -59.13 3.83 -83.43
CA ASP A 484 -58.28 4.99 -83.77
C ASP A 484 -56.78 4.64 -83.79
N GLY A 485 -56.37 3.53 -83.16
CA GLY A 485 -54.96 3.11 -83.12
C GLY A 485 -54.09 4.02 -82.24
N ASP A 486 -54.72 4.86 -81.43
CA ASP A 486 -54.04 5.76 -80.51
C ASP A 486 -53.80 5.02 -79.19
N PRO A 487 -52.53 4.68 -78.86
CA PRO A 487 -52.26 4.04 -77.58
C PRO A 487 -52.67 4.96 -76.44
N ASN A 488 -53.49 4.43 -75.52
CA ASN A 488 -53.86 5.13 -74.30
C ASN A 488 -52.60 5.59 -73.54
N ASP A 489 -52.70 6.73 -72.87
CA ASP A 489 -51.62 7.22 -72.01
C ASP A 489 -51.23 6.15 -70.98
N GLY A 490 -49.93 5.98 -70.78
CA GLY A 490 -49.42 5.13 -69.70
C GLY A 490 -49.66 5.74 -68.33
N GLY A 491 -49.59 4.92 -67.29
CA GLY A 491 -49.45 5.41 -65.93
C GLY A 491 -48.11 6.14 -65.77
N THR A 492 -48.10 7.20 -64.98
CA THR A 492 -46.87 7.95 -64.71
C THR A 492 -46.00 7.21 -63.68
N PRO A 493 -44.67 7.31 -63.78
CA PRO A 493 -43.77 6.83 -62.75
C PRO A 493 -44.04 7.53 -61.42
N ALA A 494 -43.85 6.81 -60.32
CA ALA A 494 -43.90 7.37 -58.99
C ALA A 494 -42.58 8.03 -58.58
N SER A 495 -42.65 8.91 -57.59
CA SER A 495 -41.48 9.60 -57.04
C SER A 495 -40.83 8.78 -55.93
N GLY A 496 -39.53 8.99 -55.72
CA GLY A 496 -38.79 8.34 -54.64
C GLY A 496 -39.09 8.92 -53.26
N GLY A 497 -38.77 8.17 -52.20
CA GLY A 497 -38.90 8.60 -50.81
C GLY A 497 -37.82 9.59 -50.37
N CYS A 498 -38.11 10.37 -49.32
CA CYS A 498 -37.13 11.27 -48.69
C CYS A 498 -36.09 10.47 -47.88
N PRO A 499 -34.86 10.99 -47.71
CA PRO A 499 -33.88 10.39 -46.80
C PRO A 499 -34.34 10.48 -45.34
N GLY A 500 -33.92 9.50 -44.54
CA GLY A 500 -34.12 9.48 -43.10
C GLY A 500 -33.30 10.57 -42.40
N PRO A 501 -33.78 11.11 -41.26
CA PRO A 501 -33.00 12.05 -40.46
C PRO A 501 -31.78 11.37 -39.85
N SER A 502 -30.65 12.08 -39.75
CA SER A 502 -29.48 11.61 -39.01
C SER A 502 -29.78 11.47 -37.52
N GLY A 503 -29.13 10.51 -36.87
CA GLY A 503 -29.17 10.34 -35.43
C GLY A 503 -28.52 11.51 -34.69
N SER A 504 -28.99 11.81 -33.48
CA SER A 504 -28.40 12.85 -32.63
C SER A 504 -27.03 12.43 -32.10
N ASP A 505 -26.06 13.34 -32.09
CA ASP A 505 -24.77 13.07 -31.45
C ASP A 505 -24.91 12.89 -29.93
N GLY A 506 -24.11 12.00 -29.36
CA GLY A 506 -24.03 11.75 -27.94
C GLY A 506 -23.49 12.96 -27.18
N SER A 507 -23.92 13.10 -25.93
CA SER A 507 -23.45 14.16 -25.03
C SER A 507 -21.95 14.04 -24.74
N PRO A 508 -21.21 15.14 -24.58
CA PRO A 508 -19.81 15.08 -24.17
C PRO A 508 -19.69 14.57 -22.72
N GLY A 509 -18.60 13.89 -22.40
CA GLY A 509 -18.23 13.60 -21.01
C GLY A 509 -17.88 14.89 -20.26
N ALA A 510 -18.26 14.95 -18.99
CA ALA A 510 -18.08 16.12 -18.12
C ALA A 510 -16.61 16.38 -17.74
N VAL A 511 -16.37 17.55 -17.13
CA VAL A 511 -15.06 18.02 -16.62
C VAL A 511 -14.49 17.13 -15.50
N ALA A 512 -15.34 16.42 -14.77
CA ALA A 512 -14.94 15.51 -13.72
C ALA A 512 -15.95 14.36 -13.64
N GLY A 513 -15.45 13.18 -13.25
CA GLY A 513 -16.26 12.05 -12.86
C GLY A 513 -16.91 12.24 -11.48
N LEU A 514 -17.55 11.18 -11.00
CA LEU A 514 -18.13 11.16 -9.66
C LEU A 514 -17.15 10.50 -8.68
N LEU A 515 -16.83 11.18 -7.59
CA LEU A 515 -16.19 10.58 -6.43
C LEU A 515 -17.28 10.15 -5.44
N ASP A 516 -17.39 8.86 -5.14
CA ASP A 516 -18.29 8.35 -4.12
C ASP A 516 -17.70 8.51 -2.72
N PHE A 517 -18.54 8.34 -1.69
CA PHE A 517 -18.13 8.50 -0.28
C PHE A 517 -17.12 7.43 0.20
N ASP A 518 -17.01 6.32 -0.51
CA ASP A 518 -15.99 5.30 -0.26
C ASP A 518 -14.65 5.65 -0.92
N GLY A 519 -14.56 6.80 -1.60
CA GLY A 519 -13.40 7.21 -2.37
C GLY A 519 -13.32 6.54 -3.74
N GLY A 520 -14.35 5.83 -4.21
CA GLY A 520 -14.39 5.32 -5.58
C GLY A 520 -14.57 6.45 -6.59
N TYR A 521 -13.63 6.59 -7.54
CA TYR A 521 -13.80 7.53 -8.66
C TYR A 521 -14.36 6.81 -9.89
N THR A 522 -15.49 7.31 -10.39
CA THR A 522 -16.11 6.86 -11.64
C THR A 522 -15.89 7.91 -12.75
N PRO A 523 -15.06 7.63 -13.77
CA PRO A 523 -14.79 8.59 -14.84
C PRO A 523 -16.03 9.03 -15.63
N ALA A 524 -16.08 10.30 -16.01
CA ALA A 524 -17.18 10.86 -16.82
C ALA A 524 -17.15 10.34 -18.26
N ARG A 525 -18.14 9.53 -18.64
CA ARG A 525 -18.23 8.92 -19.98
C ARG A 525 -19.00 9.83 -20.95
N GLY A 526 -18.66 9.73 -22.24
CA GLY A 526 -19.48 10.31 -23.30
C GLY A 526 -20.79 9.55 -23.47
N GLY A 527 -21.82 10.25 -23.93
CA GLY A 527 -23.13 9.68 -24.24
C GLY A 527 -23.12 8.88 -25.54
N LEU A 528 -24.12 8.01 -25.71
CA LEU A 528 -24.34 7.26 -26.95
C LEU A 528 -24.89 8.18 -28.04
N GLY A 529 -24.46 7.96 -29.28
CA GLY A 529 -25.14 8.51 -30.46
C GLY A 529 -26.52 7.87 -30.62
N GLY A 530 -27.46 8.62 -31.16
CA GLY A 530 -28.79 8.13 -31.53
C GLY A 530 -28.74 7.34 -32.83
N GLN A 531 -29.68 6.41 -33.02
CA GLN A 531 -29.87 5.74 -34.29
C GLN A 531 -30.39 6.72 -35.35
N GLY A 532 -29.97 6.55 -36.60
CA GLY A 532 -30.58 7.25 -37.73
C GLY A 532 -32.03 6.82 -37.95
N GLY A 533 -32.82 7.68 -38.57
CA GLY A 533 -34.20 7.35 -38.94
C GLY A 533 -34.28 6.54 -40.24
N THR A 534 -35.34 5.76 -40.38
CA THR A 534 -35.64 5.00 -41.60
C THR A 534 -36.08 5.96 -42.72
N GLY A 535 -35.49 5.76 -43.91
CA GLY A 535 -35.84 6.49 -45.14
C GLY A 535 -37.31 6.30 -45.53
N GLY A 536 -37.92 7.25 -46.23
CA GLY A 536 -39.29 7.10 -46.72
C GLY A 536 -39.38 6.05 -47.82
N GLY A 537 -40.48 5.30 -47.89
CA GLY A 537 -40.73 4.39 -49.01
C GLY A 537 -41.02 5.13 -50.31
N GLY A 538 -40.68 4.52 -51.45
CA GLY A 538 -41.05 5.05 -52.77
C GLY A 538 -42.53 4.88 -53.06
N GLY A 539 -43.10 5.75 -53.89
CA GLY A 539 -44.49 5.60 -54.33
C GLY A 539 -44.67 4.44 -55.31
N GLY A 540 -45.86 3.86 -55.36
CA GLY A 540 -46.25 2.89 -56.38
C GLY A 540 -46.63 3.57 -57.69
N GLY A 541 -46.23 2.99 -58.82
CA GLY A 541 -46.55 3.51 -60.15
C GLY A 541 -48.05 3.46 -60.44
N GLY A 542 -48.52 4.41 -61.25
CA GLY A 542 -49.90 4.42 -61.75
C GLY A 542 -50.14 3.31 -62.76
N ALA A 543 -51.38 2.85 -62.89
CA ALA A 543 -51.72 1.88 -63.92
C ALA A 543 -52.00 2.56 -65.27
N GLY A 544 -51.74 1.84 -66.36
CA GLY A 544 -52.14 2.22 -67.70
C GLY A 544 -53.65 2.05 -67.94
N GLY A 545 -54.18 2.79 -68.92
CA GLY A 545 -55.58 2.69 -69.34
C GLY A 545 -55.79 1.52 -70.30
N GLY A 546 -57.02 1.01 -70.36
CA GLY A 546 -57.37 -0.09 -71.27
C GLY A 546 -58.75 0.07 -71.88
N GLU A 547 -58.88 -0.40 -73.11
CA GLU A 547 -60.10 -0.31 -73.92
C GLU A 547 -60.91 -1.61 -73.96
N ASP A 548 -62.12 -1.53 -74.51
CA ASP A 548 -62.95 -2.69 -74.85
C ASP A 548 -62.67 -3.12 -76.28
N CYS A 549 -62.12 -4.32 -76.49
CA CYS A 549 -61.92 -4.90 -77.82
C CYS A 549 -63.06 -5.91 -78.11
N THR A 550 -64.21 -5.42 -78.60
CA THR A 550 -65.30 -6.28 -79.10
C THR A 550 -65.23 -6.41 -80.62
N VAL A 551 -64.42 -7.35 -81.10
CA VAL A 551 -64.42 -7.72 -82.52
C VAL A 551 -65.45 -8.83 -82.75
N ALA A 552 -66.51 -8.54 -83.51
CA ALA A 552 -67.50 -9.50 -84.00
C ALA A 552 -68.16 -10.40 -82.92
N GLY A 553 -68.45 -9.85 -81.73
CA GLY A 553 -69.18 -10.57 -80.66
C GLY A 553 -68.31 -11.45 -79.76
N VAL A 554 -66.99 -11.42 -79.91
CA VAL A 554 -66.03 -12.03 -78.97
C VAL A 554 -65.26 -10.90 -78.27
N CYS A 555 -65.45 -10.74 -76.96
CA CYS A 555 -64.63 -9.86 -76.14
C CYS A 555 -63.22 -10.45 -76.09
N THR A 556 -62.30 -9.94 -76.90
CA THR A 556 -60.88 -10.21 -76.70
C THR A 556 -60.40 -9.19 -75.68
N PHE A 557 -59.93 -9.64 -74.53
CA PHE A 557 -59.54 -8.72 -73.46
C PHE A 557 -58.18 -8.11 -73.83
N CYS A 558 -58.16 -6.81 -74.08
CA CYS A 558 -56.93 -6.01 -74.14
C CYS A 558 -56.59 -5.67 -72.68
N GLY A 559 -55.47 -6.19 -72.17
CA GLY A 559 -55.05 -6.04 -70.77
C GLY A 559 -54.65 -4.61 -70.48
N THR A 560 -54.55 -4.24 -69.21
CA THR A 560 -53.96 -2.97 -68.78
C THR A 560 -52.64 -3.19 -68.10
N GLY A 561 -51.72 -2.23 -68.23
CA GLY A 561 -50.45 -2.29 -67.54
C GLY A 561 -50.59 -1.95 -66.05
N GLY A 562 -50.35 -2.93 -65.17
CA GLY A 562 -50.20 -2.71 -63.73
C GLY A 562 -48.94 -1.91 -63.39
N GLY A 563 -49.07 -0.98 -62.45
CA GLY A 563 -47.95 -0.17 -61.98
C GLY A 563 -46.94 -0.99 -61.15
N GLY A 564 -45.67 -0.62 -61.20
CA GLY A 564 -44.63 -1.21 -60.35
C GLY A 564 -44.76 -0.76 -58.89
N GLY A 565 -44.43 -1.64 -57.94
CA GLY A 565 -44.40 -1.28 -56.52
C GLY A 565 -43.24 -0.35 -56.19
N GLY A 566 -43.44 0.59 -55.25
CA GLY A 566 -42.37 1.44 -54.75
C GLY A 566 -41.37 0.68 -53.88
N GLY A 567 -40.11 1.07 -53.94
CA GLY A 567 -39.05 0.49 -53.12
C GLY A 567 -39.17 0.87 -51.65
N GLY A 568 -38.72 -0.03 -50.77
CA GLY A 568 -38.67 0.19 -49.32
C GLY A 568 -37.68 1.26 -48.90
N GLY A 569 -37.96 1.99 -47.83
CA GLY A 569 -36.97 2.87 -47.20
C GLY A 569 -35.77 2.09 -46.65
N GLY A 570 -34.57 2.65 -46.71
CA GLY A 570 -33.41 2.10 -46.03
C GLY A 570 -33.50 2.34 -44.51
N GLU A 571 -33.07 1.38 -43.70
CA GLU A 571 -33.02 1.54 -42.25
C GLU A 571 -31.90 2.52 -41.87
N GLY A 572 -32.06 3.23 -40.74
CA GLY A 572 -31.04 4.15 -40.26
C GLY A 572 -29.84 3.42 -39.64
N GLY A 573 -28.65 4.02 -39.76
CA GLY A 573 -27.43 3.48 -39.15
C GLY A 573 -27.45 3.58 -37.63
N ASP A 574 -26.78 2.66 -36.94
CA ASP A 574 -26.67 2.68 -35.48
C ASP A 574 -25.81 3.85 -35.00
N GLY A 575 -26.12 4.37 -33.81
CA GLY A 575 -25.29 5.38 -33.17
C GLY A 575 -23.95 4.82 -32.67
N GLY A 576 -22.89 5.63 -32.74
CA GLY A 576 -21.61 5.31 -32.13
C GLY A 576 -21.69 5.30 -30.59
N THR A 577 -20.95 4.42 -29.93
CA THR A 577 -20.89 4.45 -28.45
C THR A 577 -19.97 5.56 -27.95
N GLY A 578 -20.27 6.10 -26.77
CA GLY A 578 -19.46 7.17 -26.17
C GLY A 578 -18.10 6.67 -25.68
N GLY A 579 -17.10 7.54 -25.71
CA GLY A 579 -15.79 7.26 -25.13
C GLY A 579 -15.84 7.18 -23.60
N GLY A 580 -15.04 6.29 -23.01
CA GLY A 580 -14.85 6.22 -21.56
C GLY A 580 -14.11 7.46 -21.04
N GLY A 581 -14.38 7.86 -19.79
CA GLY A 581 -13.65 8.96 -19.16
C GLY A 581 -12.23 8.56 -18.76
N GLY A 582 -11.33 9.55 -18.67
CA GLY A 582 -9.99 9.36 -18.10
C GLY A 582 -10.03 9.28 -16.58
N GLY A 583 -9.11 8.52 -16.00
CA GLY A 583 -8.97 8.36 -14.55
C GLY A 583 -8.38 9.60 -13.87
N ALA A 584 -8.69 9.78 -12.60
CA ALA A 584 -8.24 10.92 -11.80
C ALA A 584 -6.80 10.74 -11.30
N SER A 585 -6.14 11.87 -11.00
CA SER A 585 -4.88 11.94 -10.25
C SER A 585 -5.11 12.77 -8.99
N ILE A 586 -5.25 12.09 -7.85
CA ILE A 586 -5.65 12.73 -6.58
C ILE A 586 -4.57 12.50 -5.53
N GLY A 587 -4.11 13.58 -4.90
CA GLY A 587 -3.18 13.53 -3.77
C GLY A 587 -3.84 12.89 -2.55
N ILE A 588 -4.84 13.58 -1.99
CA ILE A 588 -5.58 13.16 -0.80
C ILE A 588 -7.09 13.14 -1.09
N VAL A 589 -7.75 12.04 -0.74
CA VAL A 589 -9.21 11.99 -0.57
C VAL A 589 -9.52 12.11 0.91
N LEU A 590 -10.33 13.10 1.29
CA LEU A 590 -10.58 13.46 2.68
C LEU A 590 -12.08 13.45 2.99
N ALA A 591 -12.53 12.64 3.95
CA ALA A 591 -13.92 12.63 4.40
C ALA A 591 -14.02 12.69 5.93
N THR A 592 -14.93 13.51 6.48
CA THR A 592 -15.18 13.61 7.93
C THR A 592 -13.89 13.78 8.74
N THR A 593 -13.01 14.68 8.32
CA THR A 593 -11.67 14.86 8.87
C THR A 593 -11.22 16.32 8.78
N THR A 594 -10.57 16.79 9.83
CA THR A 594 -9.70 17.96 9.89
C THR A 594 -8.26 17.46 9.93
N LEU A 595 -7.55 17.54 8.80
CA LEU A 595 -6.16 17.09 8.67
C LEU A 595 -5.23 18.24 9.08
N SER A 596 -4.43 18.03 10.13
CA SER A 596 -3.36 18.96 10.52
C SER A 596 -2.14 18.72 9.63
N MET A 597 -1.60 19.79 9.05
CA MET A 597 -0.48 19.73 8.11
C MET A 597 0.62 20.72 8.46
N GLU A 598 1.84 20.23 8.48
CA GLU A 598 3.06 20.97 8.75
C GLU A 598 4.14 20.50 7.76
N ASP A 599 4.65 21.43 6.95
CA ASP A 599 5.58 21.15 5.85
C ASP A 599 5.14 19.98 4.96
N VAL A 600 3.94 20.12 4.39
CA VAL A 600 3.33 19.11 3.53
C VAL A 600 3.38 19.55 2.07
N ARG A 601 3.88 18.68 1.20
CA ARG A 601 3.90 18.90 -0.25
C ARG A 601 2.99 17.91 -0.95
N ILE A 602 2.04 18.39 -1.74
CA ILE A 602 1.12 17.55 -2.50
C ILE A 602 1.33 17.79 -4.00
N GLN A 603 1.77 16.76 -4.71
CA GLN A 603 2.04 16.79 -6.14
C GLN A 603 1.15 15.78 -6.88
N THR A 604 0.55 16.21 -7.99
CA THR A 604 -0.19 15.32 -8.90
C THR A 604 0.40 15.35 -10.30
N ALA A 605 0.53 14.19 -10.94
CA ALA A 605 1.13 14.08 -12.27
C ALA A 605 0.17 14.46 -13.43
N GLY A 606 -1.12 14.61 -13.14
CA GLY A 606 -2.16 14.98 -14.11
C GLY A 606 -3.19 13.87 -14.33
N GLY A 607 -4.41 14.25 -14.70
CA GLY A 607 -5.45 13.28 -15.01
C GLY A 607 -5.24 12.55 -16.35
N GLY A 608 -5.94 11.44 -16.53
CA GLY A 608 -5.93 10.65 -17.77
C GLY A 608 -6.77 11.29 -18.87
N ASN A 609 -6.37 11.12 -20.13
CA ASN A 609 -7.17 11.64 -21.25
C ASN A 609 -8.47 10.84 -21.43
N GLY A 610 -9.55 11.50 -21.81
CA GLY A 610 -10.80 10.85 -22.19
C GLY A 610 -10.67 10.05 -23.49
N GLY A 611 -11.48 9.00 -23.61
CA GLY A 611 -11.53 8.15 -24.78
C GLY A 611 -12.29 8.80 -25.94
N ARG A 612 -11.86 8.50 -27.18
CA ARG A 612 -12.54 8.98 -28.39
C ARG A 612 -13.97 8.40 -28.48
N GLY A 613 -14.96 9.22 -28.83
CA GLY A 613 -16.31 8.74 -29.15
C GLY A 613 -16.37 7.98 -30.48
N GLY A 614 -17.18 6.92 -30.56
CA GLY A 614 -17.37 6.13 -31.77
C GLY A 614 -18.05 6.92 -32.89
N ASN A 615 -17.77 6.59 -34.14
CA ASN A 615 -18.49 7.20 -35.25
C ASN A 615 -19.91 6.61 -35.37
N GLY A 616 -20.88 7.38 -35.86
CA GLY A 616 -22.16 6.81 -36.29
C GLY A 616 -22.00 5.88 -37.49
N GLY A 617 -22.89 4.90 -37.61
CA GLY A 617 -22.95 4.02 -38.78
C GLY A 617 -23.66 4.68 -39.95
N ASP A 618 -23.29 4.31 -41.17
CA ASP A 618 -23.93 4.85 -42.38
C ASP A 618 -25.39 4.36 -42.49
N GLY A 619 -26.28 5.19 -43.01
CA GLY A 619 -27.66 4.80 -43.31
C GLY A 619 -27.76 3.76 -44.44
N GLY A 620 -28.73 2.85 -44.34
CA GLY A 620 -29.01 1.86 -45.37
C GLY A 620 -29.50 2.50 -46.67
N MET A 621 -29.13 1.96 -47.83
CA MET A 621 -29.64 2.48 -49.10
C MET A 621 -31.14 2.16 -49.27
N GLY A 622 -31.89 3.07 -49.91
CA GLY A 622 -33.29 2.79 -50.26
C GLY A 622 -33.42 1.70 -51.32
N GLY A 623 -34.49 0.92 -51.24
CA GLY A 623 -34.79 -0.14 -52.20
C GLY A 623 -35.16 0.43 -53.58
N PRO A 624 -34.80 -0.23 -54.69
CA PRO A 624 -35.24 0.19 -56.01
C PRO A 624 -36.76 -0.02 -56.18
N GLY A 625 -37.39 0.84 -56.96
CA GLY A 625 -38.78 0.65 -57.37
C GLY A 625 -38.92 -0.47 -58.40
N GLY A 626 -40.06 -1.15 -58.38
CA GLY A 626 -40.43 -2.18 -59.35
C GLY A 626 -40.78 -1.57 -60.70
N ALA A 627 -40.50 -2.30 -61.78
CA ALA A 627 -40.93 -1.90 -63.11
C ALA A 627 -42.45 -2.03 -63.26
N GLY A 628 -43.08 -1.07 -63.93
CA GLY A 628 -44.45 -1.23 -64.43
C GLY A 628 -44.50 -2.20 -65.60
N THR A 629 -45.67 -2.78 -65.87
CA THR A 629 -45.80 -3.73 -66.98
C THR A 629 -45.89 -3.00 -68.31
N THR A 630 -45.12 -3.50 -69.28
CA THR A 630 -45.14 -2.99 -70.66
C THR A 630 -46.35 -3.54 -71.40
N ARG A 631 -47.01 -2.69 -72.18
CA ARG A 631 -48.13 -3.02 -73.05
C ARG A 631 -47.80 -4.19 -73.97
N SER A 632 -48.74 -5.11 -74.07
CA SER A 632 -48.67 -6.27 -74.96
C SER A 632 -49.34 -6.03 -76.31
N SER A 633 -50.07 -4.92 -76.46
CA SER A 633 -50.70 -4.49 -77.70
C SER A 633 -50.79 -2.96 -77.81
N SER A 634 -51.17 -2.45 -78.98
CA SER A 634 -51.27 -1.02 -79.27
C SER A 634 -52.42 -0.30 -78.55
N THR A 635 -53.22 -1.04 -77.80
CA THR A 635 -54.48 -0.62 -77.20
C THR A 635 -54.40 -0.47 -75.66
N GLU A 636 -53.23 -0.77 -75.10
CA GLU A 636 -52.94 -0.77 -73.66
C GLU A 636 -51.94 0.34 -73.34
N GLY A 637 -52.19 1.06 -72.24
CA GLY A 637 -51.19 1.93 -71.63
C GLY A 637 -50.19 1.12 -70.80
N ASP A 638 -48.91 1.51 -70.83
CA ASP A 638 -47.88 0.96 -69.95
C ASP A 638 -48.19 1.31 -68.49
N GLY A 639 -47.82 0.42 -67.56
CA GLY A 639 -47.78 0.75 -66.14
C GLY A 639 -46.60 1.67 -65.82
N GLY A 640 -46.81 2.62 -64.91
CA GLY A 640 -45.73 3.45 -64.39
C GLY A 640 -44.78 2.64 -63.51
N ASN A 641 -43.48 2.98 -63.52
CA ASN A 641 -42.51 2.41 -62.58
C ASN A 641 -42.76 2.92 -61.15
N GLY A 642 -42.49 2.08 -60.16
CA GLY A 642 -42.43 2.51 -58.76
C GLY A 642 -41.22 3.42 -58.51
N GLY A 643 -41.34 4.31 -57.54
CA GLY A 643 -40.25 5.15 -57.05
C GLY A 643 -39.28 4.34 -56.19
N SER A 644 -38.02 4.75 -56.12
CA SER A 644 -37.06 4.18 -55.17
C SER A 644 -37.37 4.62 -53.73
N GLY A 645 -37.08 3.79 -52.74
CA GLY A 645 -37.03 4.25 -51.36
C GLY A 645 -35.95 5.31 -51.15
N GLY A 646 -36.14 6.15 -50.13
CA GLY A 646 -35.10 7.02 -49.62
C GLY A 646 -34.07 6.24 -48.81
N PRO A 647 -32.80 6.68 -48.76
CA PRO A 647 -31.82 6.10 -47.87
C PRO A 647 -32.18 6.38 -46.41
N GLY A 648 -31.78 5.49 -45.50
CA GLY A 648 -31.80 5.75 -44.07
C GLY A 648 -30.86 6.88 -43.70
N GLY A 649 -31.10 7.51 -42.56
CA GLY A 649 -30.18 8.49 -42.00
C GLY A 649 -28.96 7.82 -41.36
N ASP A 650 -27.83 8.51 -41.37
CA ASP A 650 -26.63 8.07 -40.65
C ASP A 650 -26.89 8.10 -39.13
N GLY A 651 -26.29 7.17 -38.39
CA GLY A 651 -26.27 7.20 -36.94
C GLY A 651 -25.52 8.42 -36.40
N GLY A 652 -25.87 8.84 -35.19
CA GLY A 652 -25.17 9.91 -34.49
C GLY A 652 -23.79 9.49 -33.99
N CYS A 653 -22.88 10.44 -33.85
CA CYS A 653 -21.57 10.20 -33.24
C CYS A 653 -21.71 9.92 -31.74
N GLY A 654 -20.91 9.00 -31.19
CA GLY A 654 -20.75 8.87 -29.75
C GLY A 654 -20.01 10.07 -29.17
N GLY A 655 -20.41 10.53 -27.99
CA GLY A 655 -19.73 11.63 -27.31
C GLY A 655 -18.31 11.24 -26.88
N GLY A 656 -17.38 12.19 -26.88
CA GLY A 656 -16.04 11.96 -26.33
C GLY A 656 -16.07 11.82 -24.80
N GLY A 657 -15.24 10.96 -24.23
CA GLY A 657 -15.12 10.81 -22.78
C GLY A 657 -14.50 12.03 -22.12
N GLY A 658 -14.90 12.34 -20.88
CA GLY A 658 -14.31 13.43 -20.11
C GLY A 658 -12.85 13.14 -19.75
N GLY A 659 -12.01 14.17 -19.70
CA GLY A 659 -10.67 14.05 -19.12
C GLY A 659 -10.75 13.81 -17.62
N GLY A 660 -9.84 13.02 -17.08
CA GLY A 660 -9.71 12.82 -15.64
C GLY A 660 -9.19 14.09 -14.96
N PRO A 661 -9.64 14.40 -13.74
CA PRO A 661 -9.17 15.56 -13.01
C PRO A 661 -7.80 15.32 -12.37
N SER A 662 -7.11 16.41 -12.04
CA SER A 662 -5.90 16.43 -11.23
C SER A 662 -6.16 17.30 -10.00
N VAL A 663 -6.18 16.71 -8.81
CA VAL A 663 -6.64 17.39 -7.59
C VAL A 663 -5.67 17.17 -6.45
N GLY A 664 -5.25 18.24 -5.77
CA GLY A 664 -4.44 18.14 -4.56
C GLY A 664 -5.19 17.40 -3.45
N VAL A 665 -6.25 18.02 -2.92
CA VAL A 665 -7.18 17.42 -1.95
C VAL A 665 -8.61 17.44 -2.49
N TRP A 666 -9.26 16.29 -2.51
CA TRP A 666 -10.68 16.16 -2.81
C TRP A 666 -11.47 15.77 -1.55
N GLY A 667 -12.36 16.66 -1.13
CA GLY A 667 -13.22 16.48 0.04
C GLY A 667 -14.70 16.16 -0.25
N PHE A 668 -15.52 16.18 0.81
CA PHE A 668 -16.97 15.99 0.76
C PHE A 668 -17.70 17.17 1.43
N GLY A 669 -17.23 18.39 1.15
CA GLY A 669 -17.78 19.64 1.66
C GLY A 669 -17.23 20.01 3.04
N ILE A 670 -18.07 20.54 3.92
CA ILE A 670 -17.65 21.13 5.20
C ILE A 670 -17.06 20.14 6.21
N SER A 671 -17.17 18.85 5.94
CA SER A 671 -16.62 17.75 6.73
C SER A 671 -15.17 17.45 6.36
N SER A 672 -14.61 18.09 5.35
CA SER A 672 -13.22 17.90 4.88
C SER A 672 -12.46 19.20 5.04
N ARG A 673 -11.62 19.26 6.06
CA ARG A 673 -10.91 20.47 6.50
C ARG A 673 -9.42 20.25 6.57
N LEU A 674 -8.67 21.30 6.28
CA LEU A 674 -7.23 21.37 6.38
C LEU A 674 -6.89 22.43 7.43
N ASP A 675 -6.08 22.05 8.41
CA ASP A 675 -5.50 22.95 9.41
C ASP A 675 -4.02 23.12 9.06
N GLU A 676 -3.70 24.21 8.37
CA GLU A 676 -2.39 24.47 7.80
C GLU A 676 -1.53 25.23 8.82
N VAL A 677 -0.61 24.52 9.47
CA VAL A 677 0.21 25.08 10.55
C VAL A 677 1.48 25.73 9.99
N ASP A 678 2.12 25.11 8.99
CA ASP A 678 3.33 25.59 8.30
C ASP A 678 3.43 24.97 6.89
N PRO A 679 4.16 25.59 5.94
CA PRO A 679 3.65 25.80 4.58
C PRO A 679 3.24 24.53 3.86
N VAL A 680 1.99 24.51 3.39
CA VAL A 680 1.47 23.46 2.51
C VAL A 680 1.68 23.87 1.05
N VAL A 681 2.40 23.06 0.27
CA VAL A 681 2.73 23.36 -1.12
C VAL A 681 2.00 22.42 -2.07
N PHE A 682 1.16 22.99 -2.94
CA PHE A 682 0.46 22.27 -3.99
C PHE A 682 1.17 22.40 -5.34
N LEU A 683 1.46 21.28 -5.99
CA LEU A 683 1.91 21.20 -7.38
C LEU A 683 0.96 20.31 -8.17
N VAL A 684 -0.12 20.92 -8.64
CA VAL A 684 -1.19 20.19 -9.32
C VAL A 684 -0.88 20.07 -10.81
N GLY A 685 -0.88 18.83 -11.31
CA GLY A 685 -0.77 18.55 -12.74
C GLY A 685 -1.97 19.04 -13.54
N SER A 686 -1.85 19.06 -14.86
CA SER A 686 -3.00 19.38 -15.72
C SER A 686 -4.05 18.27 -15.66
N GLY A 687 -5.33 18.63 -15.66
CA GLY A 687 -6.38 17.66 -15.98
C GLY A 687 -6.15 17.03 -17.35
N GLY A 688 -6.67 15.82 -17.54
CA GLY A 688 -6.57 15.10 -18.80
C GLY A 688 -7.35 15.80 -19.92
N ASN A 689 -6.93 15.64 -21.17
CA ASN A 689 -7.70 16.19 -22.29
C ASN A 689 -9.01 15.41 -22.46
N GLY A 690 -10.09 16.11 -22.81
CA GLY A 690 -11.31 15.46 -23.24
C GLY A 690 -11.10 14.61 -24.51
N GLY A 691 -11.82 13.50 -24.59
CA GLY A 691 -11.77 12.60 -25.73
C GLY A 691 -12.35 13.24 -26.99
N PRO A 692 -11.74 13.06 -28.17
CA PRO A 692 -12.28 13.60 -29.40
C PRO A 692 -13.57 12.88 -29.82
N SER A 693 -14.39 13.52 -30.66
CA SER A 693 -15.57 12.90 -31.29
C SER A 693 -15.82 13.55 -32.65
N CYS A 694 -16.51 12.85 -33.56
CA CYS A 694 -17.06 13.47 -34.77
C CYS A 694 -18.28 14.36 -34.51
N GLY A 695 -18.87 14.27 -33.31
CA GLY A 695 -19.89 15.17 -32.79
C GLY A 695 -19.34 15.98 -31.62
N ASN A 696 -19.81 15.68 -30.41
CA ASN A 696 -19.41 16.41 -29.20
C ASN A 696 -18.16 15.81 -28.53
N ALA A 697 -17.05 16.55 -28.56
CA ALA A 697 -15.83 16.18 -27.84
C ALA A 697 -16.02 16.31 -26.32
N GLY A 698 -15.39 15.42 -25.55
CA GLY A 698 -15.42 15.47 -24.09
C GLY A 698 -14.77 16.74 -23.54
N MET A 699 -15.15 17.13 -22.33
CA MET A 699 -14.51 18.25 -21.62
C MET A 699 -13.15 17.80 -21.07
N SER A 700 -12.18 18.71 -21.02
CA SER A 700 -10.92 18.46 -20.32
C SER A 700 -11.14 18.40 -18.81
N GLY A 701 -10.30 17.62 -18.12
CA GLY A 701 -10.34 17.42 -16.69
C GLY A 701 -10.04 18.69 -15.91
N GLU A 702 -10.61 18.80 -14.72
CA GLU A 702 -10.30 19.88 -13.77
C GLU A 702 -8.85 19.78 -13.25
N SER A 703 -8.25 20.93 -12.94
CA SER A 703 -6.95 21.03 -12.28
C SER A 703 -7.08 22.06 -11.17
N THR A 704 -7.08 21.60 -9.92
CA THR A 704 -7.29 22.45 -8.75
C THR A 704 -6.56 21.90 -7.52
N GLU A 705 -6.18 22.79 -6.60
CA GLU A 705 -5.53 22.43 -5.34
C GLU A 705 -6.55 21.77 -4.40
N LEU A 706 -7.73 22.38 -4.27
CA LEU A 706 -8.82 21.91 -3.43
C LEU A 706 -10.10 21.76 -4.25
N LEU A 707 -10.80 20.64 -4.07
CA LEU A 707 -12.14 20.40 -4.60
C LEU A 707 -13.01 19.86 -3.47
N ASP A 708 -14.10 20.58 -3.15
CA ASP A 708 -15.00 20.24 -2.02
C ASP A 708 -14.27 20.04 -0.67
N ALA A 709 -13.16 20.75 -0.45
CA ALA A 709 -12.39 20.80 0.79
C ALA A 709 -12.10 22.25 1.19
N PHE A 710 -11.93 22.50 2.49
CA PHE A 710 -11.73 23.85 3.03
C PHE A 710 -10.43 23.95 3.84
N SER A 711 -9.64 24.97 3.56
CA SER A 711 -8.48 25.38 4.36
C SER A 711 -8.86 26.54 5.29
N PHE A 712 -8.26 26.61 6.48
CA PHE A 712 -8.57 27.59 7.53
C PHE A 712 -7.40 28.51 7.86
#